data_AF-A0A356AQU3-F1
#
_entry.id   AF-A0A356AQU3-F1
#
_cell.length_a   1.000
_cell.length_b   1.000
_cell.length_c   1.000
_cell.angle_alpha   90.00
_cell.angle_beta   90.00
_cell.angle_gamma   90.00
#
_symmetry.space_group_name_H-M   'P 1'
#
loop_
_entity.id
_entity.type
_entity.pdbx_description
1 polymer ?
#
loop_
_entity_poly.entity_id
_entity_poly.type
_entity_poly.pdbx_seq_one_letter_code
_entity_poly.pdbx_strand_id
1 'polypeptide(L)'
;TQELYSSMGKGEFKPEMVVLSKMLARDYAAKGDMNSARNVLSATAERLTIAGQFSQAARLLRDADPETFIMTIDKQLKKLNEQGEKQYGKKWTPIDLLPEELDTIKAIPKGDEVAYQETWKKIGQRIAQQLPSTNMEKFDAWRRIAMLFNPRTHVRNIGGNLLMSGMQRASDIVGATIEGVFLPKEQRTKSFGWKSDSNLVQKVNEAWQADKETLTNQSRYEINNLKALGQDKRIFKSNALQGLNDITMQGLNLGDIPFVQAAYKNSLGQFMKARGLTEVTQEAKDYAKRRALEATFKETNEMATIINRLKQKPVVGKIIEGAIPFSKTPANITMRAIDYSPGGLLKALYDAKTGKTAVKTIEDLSKGLTGTAIMALGVWLSKIGWARVERDRSEKAEGLYQEMGRQSNSIITPKGSYTFDWAQPFAVPLAIGVTVGETMSKREDGDSLTSALIEGLYAGGDTIFNMTMLRNIKDIFGSGGSPTKKILSIPVSYIEQAIPAIFGQAARTIDPVRRSTYDPDPMRQEWNRIKSRVPFASKSLEPYLNIWGEEQQQGGAVEQFISPGYWNSQSGDRVTNEIMRVHKATGDNSILPKIAFNFQLDGKTVSLPSDLMTEFQREMGQRNHSDLLALIGSSRYQKADDESRGKLIREVVEKNYNDVKKNIIKEYKLIQASAFKQ
;
A
#
# COMPACT_ATOMS: atom_id res chain seq x y z
N THR A 1 29.13 32.79 7.25
CA THR A 1 28.93 32.47 5.82
C THR A 1 29.35 31.04 5.47
N GLN A 2 30.58 30.62 5.78
CA GLN A 2 31.07 29.24 5.53
C GLN A 2 30.19 28.14 6.17
N GLU A 3 29.70 28.36 7.38
CA GLU A 3 28.83 27.39 8.09
C GLU A 3 27.46 27.21 7.41
N LEU A 4 26.86 28.29 6.90
CA LEU A 4 25.65 28.24 6.09
C LEU A 4 25.90 27.48 4.79
N TYR A 5 26.98 27.82 4.05
CA TYR A 5 27.32 27.13 2.80
C TYR A 5 27.69 25.64 2.99
N SER A 6 28.37 25.29 4.07
CA SER A 6 28.68 23.91 4.47
C SER A 6 27.42 23.12 4.80
N SER A 7 26.51 23.70 5.58
CA SER A 7 25.22 23.08 5.94
C SER A 7 24.30 22.93 4.73
N MET A 8 24.24 23.94 3.85
CA MET A 8 23.54 23.86 2.55
C MET A 8 24.11 22.77 1.63
N GLY A 9 25.41 22.46 1.74
CA GLY A 9 26.07 21.38 1.01
C GLY A 9 25.69 19.98 1.50
N LYS A 10 25.42 19.81 2.80
CA LYS A 10 25.14 18.51 3.44
C LYS A 10 23.66 18.11 3.43
N GLY A 11 22.74 19.01 3.07
CA GLY A 11 21.31 18.70 2.95
C GLY A 11 20.57 18.59 4.28
N GLU A 12 21.18 19.01 5.39
CA GLU A 12 20.53 19.12 6.70
C GLU A 12 19.88 20.49 6.82
N PHE A 13 18.54 20.55 6.82
CA PHE A 13 17.80 21.82 6.90
C PHE A 13 17.21 22.05 8.28
N LYS A 14 17.58 23.16 8.92
CA LYS A 14 17.01 23.61 10.19
C LYS A 14 16.37 25.00 10.05
N PRO A 15 15.31 25.33 10.81
CA PRO A 15 14.62 26.63 10.75
C PRO A 15 15.57 27.84 10.88
N GLU A 16 16.63 27.68 11.67
CA GLU A 16 17.62 28.72 11.96
C GLU A 16 18.37 29.17 10.69
N MET A 17 18.43 28.33 9.65
CA MET A 17 19.05 28.69 8.37
C MET A 17 18.28 29.76 7.61
N VAL A 18 16.95 29.84 7.77
CA VAL A 18 16.11 30.90 7.17
C VAL A 18 16.42 32.25 7.83
N VAL A 19 16.60 32.24 9.14
CA VAL A 19 16.93 33.45 9.91
C VAL A 19 18.34 33.91 9.55
N LEU A 20 19.29 32.97 9.53
CA LEU A 20 20.69 33.24 9.18
C LEU A 20 20.83 33.78 7.74
N SER A 21 20.08 33.24 6.77
CA SER A 21 20.10 33.73 5.39
C SER A 21 19.57 35.17 5.29
N LYS A 22 18.51 35.51 6.04
CA LYS A 22 17.99 36.88 6.10
C LYS A 22 18.98 37.85 6.75
N MET A 23 19.65 37.44 7.83
CA MET A 23 20.67 38.25 8.49
C MET A 23 21.86 38.53 7.57
N LEU A 24 22.37 37.50 6.89
CA LEU A 24 23.46 37.65 5.93
C LEU A 24 23.06 38.53 4.75
N ALA A 25 21.86 38.36 4.21
CA ALA A 25 21.37 39.21 3.13
C ALA A 25 21.27 40.68 3.54
N ARG A 26 20.84 40.96 4.78
CA ARG A 26 20.82 42.33 5.33
C ARG A 26 22.22 42.91 5.49
N ASP A 27 23.19 42.13 5.95
CA ASP A 27 24.59 42.57 6.08
C ASP A 27 25.20 42.92 4.71
N TYR A 28 24.97 42.08 3.70
CA TYR A 28 25.40 42.37 2.32
C TYR A 28 24.71 43.62 1.76
N ALA A 29 23.39 43.76 1.97
CA ALA A 29 22.65 44.94 1.53
C ALA A 29 23.13 46.22 2.22
N ALA A 30 23.44 46.17 3.53
CA ALA A 30 23.99 47.30 4.28
C ALA A 30 25.38 47.73 3.79
N LYS A 31 26.14 46.79 3.21
CA LYS A 31 27.45 47.04 2.57
C LYS A 31 27.33 47.46 1.09
N GLY A 32 26.12 47.65 0.58
CA GLY A 32 25.86 48.01 -0.83
C GLY A 32 25.95 46.83 -1.81
N ASP A 33 26.24 45.61 -1.35
CA ASP A 33 26.35 44.41 -2.20
C ASP A 33 24.98 43.71 -2.32
N MET A 34 24.08 44.33 -3.08
CA MET A 34 22.75 43.78 -3.33
C MET A 34 22.79 42.45 -4.09
N ASN A 35 23.81 42.20 -4.91
CA ASN A 35 23.93 40.95 -5.68
C ASN A 35 24.21 39.76 -4.75
N SER A 36 25.14 39.90 -3.81
CA SER A 36 25.38 38.86 -2.80
C SER A 36 24.18 38.66 -1.88
N ALA A 37 23.49 39.74 -1.51
CA ALA A 37 22.26 39.65 -0.71
C ALA A 37 21.19 38.78 -1.40
N ARG A 38 20.87 39.10 -2.66
CA ARG A 38 19.89 38.35 -3.47
C ARG A 38 20.33 36.91 -3.73
N ASN A 39 21.63 36.69 -3.96
CA ASN A 39 22.18 35.36 -4.20
C ASN A 39 21.99 34.43 -2.98
N VAL A 40 22.23 34.93 -1.77
CA VAL A 40 22.03 34.18 -0.51
C VAL A 40 20.56 33.80 -0.33
N LEU A 41 19.64 34.75 -0.53
CA LEU A 41 18.19 34.51 -0.42
C LEU A 41 17.73 33.47 -1.45
N SER A 42 18.10 33.65 -2.72
CA SER A 42 17.77 32.76 -3.84
C SER A 42 18.31 31.34 -3.64
N ALA A 43 19.59 31.20 -3.25
CA ALA A 43 20.20 29.88 -3.01
C ALA A 43 19.53 29.14 -1.84
N THR A 44 19.18 29.88 -0.79
CA THR A 44 18.48 29.30 0.37
C THR A 44 17.05 28.88 0.00
N ALA A 45 16.32 29.73 -0.74
CA ALA A 45 14.97 29.44 -1.22
C ALA A 45 14.92 28.18 -2.10
N GLU A 46 15.87 28.05 -3.04
CA GLU A 46 15.98 26.87 -3.91
C GLU A 46 16.18 25.59 -3.09
N ARG A 47 17.10 25.63 -2.13
CA ARG A 47 17.43 24.48 -1.28
C ARG A 47 16.26 24.05 -0.40
N LEU A 48 15.53 25.00 0.19
CA LEU A 48 14.31 24.72 0.96
C LEU A 48 13.19 24.13 0.07
N THR A 49 13.09 24.61 -1.17
CA THR A 49 12.15 24.06 -2.16
C THR A 49 12.47 22.60 -2.48
N ILE A 50 13.75 22.27 -2.67
CA ILE A 50 14.22 20.89 -2.90
C ILE A 50 13.98 20.00 -1.68
N ALA A 51 14.21 20.53 -0.48
CA ALA A 51 13.98 19.81 0.77
C ALA A 51 12.49 19.51 1.02
N GLY A 52 11.57 20.24 0.38
CA GLY A 52 10.13 20.10 0.56
C GLY A 52 9.60 20.50 1.95
N GLN A 53 10.50 20.86 2.86
CA GLN A 53 10.24 21.36 4.21
C GLN A 53 10.40 22.89 4.19
N PHE A 54 9.53 23.60 4.92
CA PHE A 54 9.49 25.08 4.94
C PHE A 54 9.17 25.75 3.60
N SER A 55 8.24 25.18 2.81
CA SER A 55 7.83 25.76 1.52
C SER A 55 7.38 27.22 1.61
N GLN A 56 6.80 27.63 2.73
CA GLN A 56 6.44 29.03 2.99
C GLN A 56 7.69 29.91 3.17
N ALA A 57 8.69 29.45 3.92
CA ALA A 57 9.95 30.18 4.05
C ALA A 57 10.70 30.25 2.72
N ALA A 58 10.68 29.17 1.93
CA ALA A 58 11.25 29.17 0.59
C ALA A 58 10.61 30.25 -0.30
N ARG A 59 9.28 30.35 -0.28
CA ARG A 59 8.54 31.41 -0.99
C ARG A 59 8.91 32.80 -0.48
N LEU A 60 8.89 33.03 0.83
CA LEU A 60 9.27 34.31 1.44
C LEU A 60 10.68 34.78 1.06
N LEU A 61 11.64 33.85 0.97
CA LEU A 61 13.01 34.17 0.56
C LEU A 61 13.11 34.43 -0.94
N ARG A 62 12.38 33.67 -1.76
CA ARG A 62 12.31 33.84 -3.22
C ARG A 62 11.61 35.14 -3.63
N ASP A 63 10.55 35.49 -2.93
CA ASP A 63 9.62 36.59 -3.25
C ASP A 63 10.04 37.91 -2.57
N ALA A 64 11.29 38.00 -2.11
CA ALA A 64 11.81 39.16 -1.36
C ALA A 64 11.86 40.45 -2.21
N ASP A 65 12.18 40.32 -3.50
CA ASP A 65 12.18 41.39 -4.50
C ASP A 65 12.18 40.81 -5.92
N PRO A 66 11.79 41.58 -6.96
CA PRO A 66 11.71 41.09 -8.34
C PRO A 66 13.00 40.43 -8.84
N GLU A 67 14.16 40.99 -8.53
CA GLU A 67 15.43 40.46 -9.00
C GLU A 67 15.85 39.20 -8.24
N THR A 68 15.57 39.08 -6.94
CA THR A 68 15.72 37.80 -6.22
C THR A 68 14.83 36.71 -6.82
N PHE A 69 13.61 37.07 -7.24
CA PHE A 69 12.68 36.15 -7.89
C PHE A 69 13.21 35.67 -9.25
N ILE A 70 13.64 36.59 -10.13
CA ILE A 70 14.29 36.28 -11.42
C ILE A 70 15.50 35.38 -11.21
N MET A 71 16.41 35.75 -10.30
CA MET A 71 17.62 34.97 -10.04
C MET A 71 17.32 33.55 -9.58
N THR A 72 16.23 33.35 -8.83
CA THR A 72 15.80 32.03 -8.40
C THR A 72 15.22 31.22 -9.55
N ILE A 73 14.44 31.84 -10.45
CA ILE A 73 13.95 31.19 -11.66
C ILE A 73 15.14 30.80 -12.55
N ASP A 74 16.06 31.70 -12.84
CA ASP A 74 17.21 31.45 -13.71
C ASP A 74 18.07 30.28 -13.23
N LYS A 75 18.32 30.19 -11.91
CA LYS A 75 19.02 29.03 -11.33
C LYS A 75 18.28 27.72 -11.57
N GLN A 76 16.95 27.73 -11.41
CA GLN A 76 16.13 26.55 -11.67
C GLN A 76 16.07 26.20 -13.15
N LEU A 77 15.99 27.19 -14.05
CA LEU A 77 16.01 26.97 -15.51
C LEU A 77 17.36 26.45 -15.97
N LYS A 78 18.47 26.97 -15.43
CA LYS A 78 19.80 26.43 -15.71
C LYS A 78 19.91 24.95 -15.35
N LYS A 79 19.47 24.57 -14.14
CA LYS A 79 19.43 23.15 -13.74
C LYS A 79 18.49 22.33 -14.61
N LEU A 80 17.33 22.87 -14.96
CA LEU A 80 16.37 22.22 -15.85
C LEU A 80 16.98 21.95 -17.23
N ASN A 81 17.70 22.93 -17.79
CA ASN A 81 18.39 22.81 -19.06
C ASN A 81 19.53 21.78 -19.01
N GLU A 82 20.36 21.81 -17.96
CA GLU A 82 21.42 20.82 -17.76
C GLU A 82 20.87 19.38 -17.63
N GLN A 83 19.77 19.20 -16.89
CA GLN A 83 19.13 17.89 -16.73
C GLN A 83 18.40 17.45 -18.01
N GLY A 84 17.76 18.39 -18.70
CA GLY A 84 17.06 18.16 -19.95
C GLY A 84 17.99 17.76 -21.08
N GLU A 85 19.12 18.41 -21.23
CA GLU A 85 20.13 18.02 -22.21
C GLU A 85 20.65 16.61 -21.92
N LYS A 86 20.95 16.29 -20.65
CA LYS A 86 21.37 14.94 -20.24
C LYS A 86 20.33 13.86 -20.52
N GLN A 87 19.05 14.17 -20.31
CA GLN A 87 17.97 13.18 -20.42
C GLN A 87 17.43 13.02 -21.85
N TYR A 88 17.28 14.11 -22.61
CA TYR A 88 16.62 14.11 -23.92
C TYR A 88 17.58 14.34 -25.09
N GLY A 89 18.84 14.73 -24.83
CA GLY A 89 19.85 15.00 -25.85
C GLY A 89 19.32 15.97 -26.90
N LYS A 90 19.39 15.56 -28.18
CA LYS A 90 18.95 16.36 -29.34
C LYS A 90 17.47 16.78 -29.34
N LYS A 91 16.63 16.18 -28.49
CA LYS A 91 15.21 16.57 -28.35
C LYS A 91 15.00 17.70 -27.35
N TRP A 92 16.03 18.10 -26.62
CA TRP A 92 15.97 19.21 -25.68
C TRP A 92 16.13 20.54 -26.43
N THR A 93 15.34 21.53 -26.03
CA THR A 93 15.52 22.92 -26.44
C THR A 93 15.74 23.73 -25.18
N PRO A 94 16.82 24.53 -25.08
CA PRO A 94 17.05 25.41 -23.94
C PRO A 94 15.85 26.30 -23.66
N ILE A 95 15.51 26.41 -22.38
CA ILE A 95 14.34 27.16 -21.90
C ILE A 95 14.83 28.31 -21.05
N ASP A 96 14.39 29.51 -21.40
CA ASP A 96 14.64 30.75 -20.67
C ASP A 96 13.33 31.51 -20.38
N LEU A 97 13.45 32.56 -19.57
CA LEU A 97 12.39 33.54 -19.37
C LEU A 97 12.15 34.36 -20.64
N LEU A 98 10.87 34.59 -20.98
CA LEU A 98 10.51 35.47 -22.08
C LEU A 98 10.68 36.95 -21.66
N PRO A 99 10.94 37.88 -22.61
CA PRO A 99 11.01 39.31 -22.30
C PRO A 99 9.76 39.83 -21.57
N GLU A 100 8.57 39.41 -22.02
CA GLU A 100 7.28 39.76 -21.40
C GLU A 100 7.16 39.23 -19.95
N GLU A 101 7.74 38.06 -19.66
CA GLU A 101 7.76 37.49 -18.31
C GLU A 101 8.70 38.29 -17.39
N LEU A 102 9.86 38.71 -17.91
CA LEU A 102 10.79 39.58 -17.19
C LEU A 102 10.15 40.93 -16.86
N ASP A 103 9.44 41.53 -17.81
CA ASP A 103 8.75 42.80 -17.61
C ASP A 103 7.60 42.67 -16.60
N THR A 104 6.84 41.57 -16.68
CA THR A 104 5.79 41.25 -15.71
C THR A 104 6.37 41.12 -14.30
N ILE A 105 7.49 40.39 -14.14
CA ILE A 105 8.14 40.21 -12.83
C ILE A 105 8.63 41.53 -12.25
N LYS A 106 9.30 42.36 -13.07
CA LYS A 106 9.83 43.67 -12.64
C LYS A 106 8.74 44.64 -12.18
N ALA A 107 7.53 44.50 -12.73
CA ALA A 107 6.37 45.30 -12.36
C ALA A 107 5.69 44.85 -11.06
N ILE A 108 6.04 43.70 -10.49
CA ILE A 108 5.42 43.20 -9.25
C ILE A 108 5.84 44.09 -8.06
N PRO A 109 4.88 44.68 -7.32
CA PRO A 109 5.19 45.43 -6.11
C PRO A 109 5.87 44.56 -5.06
N LYS A 110 6.88 45.11 -4.37
CA LYS A 110 7.54 44.40 -3.27
C LYS A 110 6.52 44.04 -2.19
N GLY A 111 6.51 42.76 -1.78
CA GLY A 111 5.58 42.24 -0.79
C GLY A 111 4.24 41.72 -1.34
N ASP A 112 4.00 41.80 -2.66
CA ASP A 112 2.82 41.19 -3.29
C ASP A 112 3.02 39.68 -3.51
N GLU A 113 2.89 38.92 -2.43
CA GLU A 113 3.08 37.46 -2.44
C GLU A 113 2.16 36.72 -3.43
N VAL A 114 0.96 37.26 -3.67
CA VAL A 114 -0.04 36.67 -4.58
C VAL A 114 0.43 36.82 -6.02
N ALA A 115 0.82 38.02 -6.43
CA ALA A 115 1.34 38.27 -7.78
C ALA A 115 2.58 37.42 -8.09
N TYR A 116 3.49 37.26 -7.12
CA TYR A 116 4.65 36.37 -7.27
C TYR A 116 4.24 34.90 -7.45
N GLN A 117 3.27 34.39 -6.69
CA GLN A 117 2.79 33.00 -6.86
C GLN A 117 2.13 32.79 -8.22
N GLU A 118 1.26 33.70 -8.63
CA GLU A 118 0.56 33.60 -9.91
C GLU A 118 1.55 33.62 -11.07
N THR A 119 2.53 34.51 -11.02
CA THR A 119 3.59 34.63 -12.02
C THR A 119 4.45 33.37 -12.06
N TRP A 120 4.88 32.86 -10.89
CA TRP A 120 5.60 31.60 -10.77
C TRP A 120 4.85 30.43 -11.42
N LYS A 121 3.55 30.33 -11.15
CA LYS A 121 2.68 29.28 -11.68
C LYS A 121 2.51 29.41 -13.20
N LYS A 122 2.27 30.61 -13.73
CA LYS A 122 2.11 30.87 -15.17
C LYS A 122 3.37 30.49 -15.94
N ILE A 123 4.53 30.96 -15.50
CA ILE A 123 5.84 30.64 -16.12
C ILE A 123 6.07 29.12 -16.06
N GLY A 124 5.90 28.51 -14.89
CA GLY A 124 6.06 27.06 -14.72
C GLY A 124 5.14 26.25 -15.64
N GLN A 125 3.89 26.68 -15.81
CA GLN A 125 2.91 26.01 -16.68
C GLN A 125 3.28 26.11 -18.15
N ARG A 126 3.68 27.29 -18.63
CA ARG A 126 4.19 27.48 -20.00
C ARG A 126 5.34 26.53 -20.27
N ILE A 127 6.34 26.54 -19.39
CA ILE A 127 7.54 25.71 -19.55
C ILE A 127 7.17 24.22 -19.51
N ALA A 128 6.36 23.80 -18.54
CA ALA A 128 5.92 22.41 -18.39
C ALA A 128 5.21 21.85 -19.63
N GLN A 129 4.51 22.70 -20.39
CA GLN A 129 3.85 22.33 -21.65
C GLN A 129 4.83 22.14 -22.82
N GLN A 130 6.00 22.80 -22.77
CA GLN A 130 7.03 22.75 -23.83
C GLN A 130 8.01 21.58 -23.63
N LEU A 131 8.09 21.01 -22.42
CA LEU A 131 9.02 19.93 -22.11
C LEU A 131 8.77 18.67 -22.97
N PRO A 132 9.81 18.09 -23.61
CA PRO A 132 9.67 16.88 -24.39
C PRO A 132 9.34 15.66 -23.51
N SER A 133 8.68 14.66 -24.10
CA SER A 133 8.36 13.39 -23.45
C SER A 133 8.79 12.19 -24.31
N THR A 134 9.50 11.25 -23.69
CA THR A 134 9.98 10.01 -24.32
C THR A 134 8.86 8.96 -24.41
N ASN A 135 9.05 7.93 -25.24
CA ASN A 135 8.12 6.80 -25.31
C ASN A 135 8.06 6.02 -23.99
N MET A 136 9.19 5.90 -23.29
CA MET A 136 9.24 5.26 -21.98
C MET A 136 8.43 6.04 -20.94
N GLU A 137 8.51 7.37 -20.92
CA GLU A 137 7.70 8.19 -20.00
C GLU A 137 6.20 8.11 -20.30
N LYS A 138 5.82 8.03 -21.58
CA LYS A 138 4.41 7.79 -21.98
C LYS A 138 3.94 6.41 -21.54
N PHE A 139 4.76 5.39 -21.72
CA PHE A 139 4.46 4.04 -21.25
C PHE A 139 4.34 3.99 -19.72
N ASP A 140 5.26 4.63 -18.99
CA ASP A 140 5.22 4.70 -17.53
C ASP A 140 4.00 5.46 -17.02
N ALA A 141 3.60 6.53 -17.69
CA ALA A 141 2.37 7.24 -17.40
C ALA A 141 1.13 6.38 -17.68
N TRP A 142 1.11 5.66 -18.81
CA TRP A 142 0.02 4.73 -19.13
C TRP A 142 -0.08 3.59 -18.11
N ARG A 143 1.05 2.96 -17.75
CA ARG A 143 1.14 1.93 -16.71
C ARG A 143 0.56 2.43 -15.39
N ARG A 144 0.93 3.65 -14.99
CA ARG A 144 0.36 4.29 -13.79
C ARG A 144 -1.15 4.50 -13.92
N ILE A 145 -1.64 4.99 -15.06
CA ILE A 145 -3.08 5.15 -15.31
C ILE A 145 -3.79 3.81 -15.18
N ALA A 146 -3.29 2.79 -15.86
CA ALA A 146 -3.84 1.44 -15.88
C ALA A 146 -3.94 0.84 -14.46
N MET A 147 -2.93 1.03 -13.62
CA MET A 147 -2.95 0.57 -12.22
C MET A 147 -3.93 1.35 -11.33
N LEU A 148 -4.02 2.66 -11.52
CA LEU A 148 -4.81 3.56 -10.65
C LEU A 148 -6.29 3.61 -11.02
N PHE A 149 -6.64 3.29 -12.25
CA PHE A 149 -8.03 3.28 -12.73
C PHE A 149 -8.75 2.01 -12.25
N ASN A 150 -9.02 1.94 -10.95
CA ASN A 150 -9.73 0.84 -10.30
C ASN A 150 -10.66 1.38 -9.19
N PRO A 151 -12.00 1.30 -9.36
CA PRO A 151 -12.97 1.76 -8.35
C PRO A 151 -12.78 1.17 -6.96
N ARG A 152 -12.43 -0.13 -6.85
CA ARG A 152 -12.19 -0.82 -5.58
C ARG A 152 -10.99 -0.22 -4.84
N THR A 153 -9.98 0.26 -5.55
CA THR A 153 -8.84 0.98 -4.93
C THR A 153 -9.29 2.27 -4.26
N HIS A 154 -10.22 3.01 -4.87
CA HIS A 154 -10.80 4.21 -4.25
C HIS A 154 -11.57 3.86 -2.97
N VAL A 155 -12.41 2.81 -3.00
CA VAL A 155 -13.15 2.35 -1.81
C VAL A 155 -12.19 1.95 -0.69
N ARG A 156 -11.15 1.17 -1.01
CA ARG A 156 -10.14 0.76 -0.03
C ARG A 156 -9.38 1.95 0.57
N ASN A 157 -9.05 2.96 -0.24
CA ASN A 157 -8.37 4.17 0.25
C ASN A 157 -9.27 5.01 1.16
N ILE A 158 -10.54 5.21 0.78
CA ILE A 158 -11.54 5.91 1.61
C ILE A 158 -11.75 5.15 2.94
N GLY A 159 -11.92 3.83 2.86
CA GLY A 159 -12.07 2.97 4.04
C GLY A 159 -10.83 3.01 4.94
N GLY A 160 -9.63 2.94 4.37
CA GLY A 160 -8.36 3.06 5.09
C GLY A 160 -8.22 4.41 5.80
N ASN A 161 -8.53 5.53 5.13
CA ASN A 161 -8.51 6.85 5.75
C ASN A 161 -9.54 7.00 6.87
N LEU A 162 -10.73 6.39 6.72
CA LEU A 162 -11.77 6.39 7.75
C LEU A 162 -11.31 5.64 9.01
N LEU A 163 -10.76 4.43 8.83
CA LEU A 163 -10.20 3.63 9.92
C LEU A 163 -9.04 4.36 10.60
N MET A 164 -8.13 4.92 9.81
CA MET A 164 -7.00 5.71 10.30
C MET A 164 -7.47 6.95 11.08
N SER A 165 -8.52 7.64 10.61
CA SER A 165 -9.12 8.76 11.34
C SER A 165 -9.72 8.32 12.69
N GLY A 166 -10.35 7.14 12.74
CA GLY A 166 -10.85 6.55 13.98
C GLY A 166 -9.71 6.21 14.96
N MET A 167 -8.68 5.52 14.47
CA MET A 167 -7.49 5.16 15.25
C MET A 167 -6.76 6.40 15.77
N GLN A 168 -6.61 7.42 14.92
CA GLN A 168 -6.02 8.69 15.32
C GLN A 168 -6.80 9.34 16.46
N ARG A 169 -8.14 9.44 16.35
CA ARG A 169 -8.97 10.00 17.42
C ARG A 169 -8.83 9.22 18.73
N ALA A 170 -8.82 7.89 18.66
CA ALA A 170 -8.60 7.05 19.85
C ALA A 170 -7.24 7.35 20.48
N SER A 171 -6.17 7.40 19.69
CA SER A 171 -4.83 7.77 20.19
C SER A 171 -4.78 9.20 20.72
N ASP A 172 -5.54 10.12 20.12
CA ASP A 172 -5.57 11.51 20.55
C ASP A 172 -6.27 11.66 21.92
N ILE A 173 -7.30 10.83 22.19
CA ILE A 173 -7.98 10.77 23.50
C ILE A 173 -7.02 10.27 24.58
N VAL A 174 -6.31 9.17 24.31
CA VAL A 174 -5.30 8.62 25.23
C VAL A 174 -4.19 9.65 25.46
N GLY A 175 -3.69 10.26 24.38
CA GLY A 175 -2.65 11.27 24.43
C GLY A 175 -3.07 12.52 25.20
N ALA A 176 -4.27 13.07 24.98
CA ALA A 176 -4.77 14.22 25.72
C ALA A 176 -4.86 13.95 27.24
N THR A 177 -5.21 12.73 27.62
CA THR A 177 -5.27 12.31 29.03
C THR A 177 -3.88 12.27 29.65
N ILE A 178 -2.92 11.63 28.98
CA ILE A 178 -1.54 11.51 29.47
C ILE A 178 -0.83 12.88 29.47
N GLU A 179 -0.93 13.65 28.38
CA GLU A 179 -0.38 15.01 28.31
C GLU A 179 -0.99 15.93 29.38
N GLY A 180 -2.29 15.76 29.69
CA GLY A 180 -2.99 16.51 30.73
C GLY A 180 -2.46 16.30 32.14
N VAL A 181 -1.94 15.09 32.43
CA VAL A 181 -1.38 14.72 33.74
C VAL A 181 0.11 15.04 33.81
N PHE A 182 0.87 14.71 32.76
CA PHE A 182 2.34 14.70 32.83
C PHE A 182 3.03 15.91 32.19
N LEU A 183 2.34 16.71 31.36
CA LEU A 183 2.95 17.85 30.68
C LEU A 183 2.38 19.19 31.15
N PRO A 184 3.21 20.24 31.24
CA PRO A 184 2.74 21.60 31.42
C PRO A 184 1.97 22.07 30.17
N LYS A 185 1.06 23.04 30.35
CA LYS A 185 0.09 23.47 29.34
C LYS A 185 0.75 23.87 28.02
N GLU A 186 1.90 24.52 28.08
CA GLU A 186 2.66 25.07 26.96
C GLU A 186 3.25 23.98 26.05
N GLN A 187 3.41 22.76 26.55
CA GLN A 187 3.95 21.63 25.79
C GLN A 187 2.85 20.78 25.15
N ARG A 188 1.62 20.82 25.68
CA ARG A 188 0.51 19.96 25.24
C ARG A 188 0.15 20.19 23.79
N THR A 189 -0.31 19.14 23.12
CA THR A 189 -0.71 19.13 21.71
C THR A 189 -2.11 18.58 21.48
N LYS A 190 -2.67 17.87 22.47
CA LYS A 190 -3.97 17.21 22.35
C LYS A 190 -4.92 17.67 23.45
N SER A 191 -6.20 17.76 23.12
CA SER A 191 -7.26 18.15 24.06
C SER A 191 -8.63 17.66 23.59
N PHE A 192 -9.64 17.87 24.45
CA PHE A 192 -11.04 17.58 24.15
C PHE A 192 -11.82 18.85 23.88
N GLY A 193 -12.95 18.72 23.18
CA GLY A 193 -13.97 19.78 23.14
C GLY A 193 -13.59 21.05 22.39
N TRP A 194 -12.50 21.12 21.62
CA TRP A 194 -12.16 22.35 20.87
C TRP A 194 -13.29 22.85 19.96
N LYS A 195 -14.16 21.94 19.50
CA LYS A 195 -15.32 22.25 18.64
C LYS A 195 -16.45 23.01 19.36
N SER A 196 -16.48 23.02 20.70
CA SER A 196 -17.47 23.80 21.45
C SER A 196 -17.07 25.28 21.59
N ASP A 197 -15.86 25.63 21.16
CA ASP A 197 -15.30 26.98 21.23
C ASP A 197 -15.42 27.63 19.84
N SER A 198 -16.44 28.47 19.67
CA SER A 198 -16.77 29.08 18.37
C SER A 198 -15.61 29.90 17.80
N ASN A 199 -14.84 30.59 18.65
CA ASN A 199 -13.70 31.40 18.26
C ASN A 199 -12.57 30.52 17.71
N LEU A 200 -12.26 29.41 18.39
CA LEU A 200 -11.28 28.45 17.88
C LEU A 200 -11.75 27.81 16.57
N VAL A 201 -13.03 27.46 16.46
CA VAL A 201 -13.60 26.90 15.22
C VAL A 201 -13.42 27.85 14.05
N GLN A 202 -13.67 29.15 14.25
CA GLN A 202 -13.45 30.16 13.22
C GLN A 202 -11.98 30.22 12.79
N LYS A 203 -11.04 30.38 13.74
CA LYS A 203 -9.60 30.46 13.46
C LYS A 203 -9.06 29.21 12.75
N VAL A 204 -9.52 28.03 13.16
CA VAL A 204 -9.16 26.75 12.52
C VAL A 204 -9.70 26.68 11.09
N ASN A 205 -10.90 27.18 10.83
CA ASN A 205 -11.49 27.22 9.49
C ASN A 205 -10.73 28.19 8.57
N GLU A 206 -10.37 29.38 9.08
CA GLU A 206 -9.54 30.36 8.35
C GLU A 206 -8.16 29.77 8.00
N ALA A 207 -7.49 29.12 8.97
CA ALA A 207 -6.22 28.43 8.73
C ALA A 207 -6.34 27.31 7.70
N TRP A 208 -7.44 26.54 7.73
CA TRP A 208 -7.72 25.55 6.70
C TRP A 208 -7.87 26.18 5.31
N GLN A 209 -8.60 27.30 5.17
CA GLN A 209 -8.75 27.96 3.87
C GLN A 209 -7.41 28.43 3.31
N ALA A 210 -6.50 28.91 4.17
CA ALA A 210 -5.15 29.32 3.78
C ALA A 210 -4.26 28.14 3.36
N ASP A 211 -4.38 26.98 4.02
CA ASP A 211 -3.51 25.83 3.78
C ASP A 211 -4.10 24.77 2.82
N LYS A 212 -5.41 24.86 2.47
CA LYS A 212 -6.13 23.83 1.71
C LYS A 212 -5.40 23.46 0.42
N GLU A 213 -5.01 24.43 -0.39
CA GLU A 213 -4.44 24.17 -1.71
C GLU A 213 -3.10 23.43 -1.59
N THR A 214 -2.29 23.78 -0.58
CA THR A 214 -1.00 23.12 -0.36
C THR A 214 -1.21 21.68 0.12
N LEU A 215 -2.20 21.43 0.99
CA LEU A 215 -2.46 20.11 1.56
C LEU A 215 -3.21 19.16 0.63
N THR A 216 -4.15 19.67 -0.18
CA THR A 216 -4.93 18.85 -1.11
C THR A 216 -4.15 18.52 -2.38
N ASN A 217 -3.24 19.41 -2.79
CA ASN A 217 -2.42 19.20 -3.99
C ASN A 217 -1.09 18.49 -3.72
N GLN A 218 -0.84 18.05 -2.47
CA GLN A 218 0.34 17.22 -2.20
C GLN A 218 0.22 15.89 -2.95
N SER A 219 1.17 15.67 -3.87
CA SER A 219 1.22 14.44 -4.65
C SER A 219 1.66 13.26 -3.78
N ARG A 220 0.83 12.21 -3.78
CA ARG A 220 1.20 10.86 -3.29
C ARG A 220 2.27 10.20 -4.16
N TYR A 221 2.54 10.76 -5.34
CA TYR A 221 3.39 10.17 -6.36
C TYR A 221 4.66 10.99 -6.56
N GLU A 222 5.77 10.29 -6.65
CA GLU A 222 7.01 10.83 -7.18
C GLU A 222 7.10 10.38 -8.63
N ILE A 223 6.87 11.31 -9.55
CA ILE A 223 7.11 11.06 -10.96
C ILE A 223 8.58 11.40 -11.21
N ASN A 224 9.34 10.42 -11.70
CA ASN A 224 10.71 10.61 -12.16
C ASN A 224 10.70 11.29 -13.54
N ASN A 225 10.24 12.54 -13.58
CA ASN A 225 10.27 13.40 -14.75
C ASN A 225 10.85 14.77 -14.38
N LEU A 226 11.32 15.49 -15.40
CA LEU A 226 11.61 16.91 -15.21
C LEU A 226 10.35 17.66 -14.80
N LYS A 227 10.51 18.52 -13.80
CA LYS A 227 9.49 19.47 -13.36
C LYS A 227 9.96 20.88 -13.68
N ALA A 228 9.05 21.71 -14.17
CA ALA A 228 9.33 23.11 -14.44
C ALA A 228 8.77 23.97 -13.32
N LEU A 229 9.65 24.51 -12.46
CA LEU A 229 9.23 25.38 -11.35
C LEU A 229 8.15 24.71 -10.45
N GLY A 230 8.28 23.40 -10.23
CA GLY A 230 7.33 22.60 -9.46
C GLY A 230 6.07 22.15 -10.21
N GLN A 231 5.90 22.55 -11.48
CA GLN A 231 4.82 22.06 -12.34
C GLN A 231 5.24 20.75 -13.03
N ASP A 232 4.31 19.79 -13.05
CA ASP A 232 4.50 18.52 -13.73
C ASP A 232 4.43 18.72 -15.25
N LYS A 233 5.38 18.14 -15.98
CA LYS A 233 5.40 18.24 -17.44
C LYS A 233 4.22 17.54 -18.10
N ARG A 234 3.84 18.01 -19.29
CA ARG A 234 2.89 17.32 -20.15
C ARG A 234 3.49 16.04 -20.74
N ILE A 235 2.85 14.89 -20.53
CA ILE A 235 3.33 13.58 -21.01
C ILE A 235 2.73 13.21 -22.37
N PHE A 236 1.41 13.37 -22.50
CA PHE A 236 0.69 13.00 -23.71
C PHE A 236 0.40 14.22 -24.57
N LYS A 237 0.66 14.11 -25.88
CA LYS A 237 0.26 15.15 -26.83
C LYS A 237 -1.26 15.25 -26.95
N SER A 238 -1.97 14.12 -26.90
CA SER A 238 -3.45 14.09 -26.89
C SER A 238 -4.01 14.74 -25.63
N ASN A 239 -4.93 15.70 -25.81
CA ASN A 239 -5.66 16.33 -24.69
C ASN A 239 -6.45 15.30 -23.89
N ALA A 240 -7.04 14.29 -24.54
CA ALA A 240 -7.81 13.26 -23.85
C ALA A 240 -6.94 12.38 -22.95
N LEU A 241 -5.80 11.90 -23.46
CA LEU A 241 -4.87 11.08 -22.67
C LEU A 241 -4.18 11.87 -21.56
N GLN A 242 -3.87 13.15 -21.82
CA GLN A 242 -3.32 14.02 -20.79
C GLN A 242 -4.37 14.31 -19.71
N GLY A 243 -5.61 14.61 -20.09
CA GLY A 243 -6.72 14.78 -19.14
C GLY A 243 -6.95 13.53 -18.30
N LEU A 244 -6.90 12.34 -18.90
CA LEU A 244 -6.97 11.07 -18.16
C LEU A 244 -5.79 10.90 -17.18
N ASN A 245 -4.56 11.21 -17.60
CA ASN A 245 -3.40 11.22 -16.72
C ASN A 245 -3.61 12.15 -15.52
N ASP A 246 -4.07 13.37 -15.77
CA ASP A 246 -4.22 14.42 -14.76
C ASP A 246 -5.34 14.09 -13.78
N ILE A 247 -6.50 13.63 -14.28
CA ILE A 247 -7.60 13.13 -13.46
C ILE A 247 -7.14 11.95 -12.61
N THR A 248 -6.36 11.02 -13.18
CA THR A 248 -5.91 9.84 -12.43
C THR A 248 -4.91 10.24 -11.32
N MET A 249 -4.04 11.20 -11.60
CA MET A 249 -3.12 11.78 -10.61
C MET A 249 -3.85 12.54 -9.50
N GLN A 250 -4.96 13.21 -9.81
CA GLN A 250 -5.75 13.96 -8.85
C GLN A 250 -6.83 13.11 -8.14
N GLY A 251 -7.33 12.06 -8.77
CA GLY A 251 -8.55 11.35 -8.37
C GLY A 251 -8.45 10.67 -7.01
N LEU A 252 -7.29 10.10 -6.67
CA LEU A 252 -7.06 9.59 -5.31
C LEU A 252 -6.99 10.72 -4.28
N ASN A 253 -6.39 11.86 -4.63
CA ASN A 253 -6.32 13.00 -3.74
C ASN A 253 -7.69 13.63 -3.47
N LEU A 254 -8.61 13.64 -4.45
CA LEU A 254 -9.96 14.19 -4.30
C LEU A 254 -10.78 13.45 -3.23
N GLY A 255 -10.76 12.11 -3.25
CA GLY A 255 -11.46 11.30 -2.24
C GLY A 255 -10.92 11.47 -0.82
N ASP A 256 -9.67 11.92 -0.68
CA ASP A 256 -9.03 12.14 0.61
C ASP A 256 -9.37 13.50 1.25
N ILE A 257 -9.81 14.49 0.46
CA ILE A 257 -9.96 15.88 0.91
C ILE A 257 -10.74 15.99 2.22
N PRO A 258 -11.90 15.31 2.40
CA PRO A 258 -12.63 15.38 3.66
C PRO A 258 -11.83 14.87 4.86
N PHE A 259 -11.01 13.83 4.66
CA PHE A 259 -10.17 13.24 5.71
C PHE A 259 -8.97 14.13 6.04
N VAL A 260 -8.30 14.70 5.03
CA VAL A 260 -7.23 15.69 5.22
C VAL A 260 -7.76 16.88 6.00
N GLN A 261 -8.92 17.41 5.59
CA GLN A 261 -9.57 18.53 6.24
C GLN A 261 -9.92 18.20 7.70
N ALA A 262 -10.56 17.06 7.93
CA ALA A 262 -10.95 16.64 9.27
C ALA A 262 -9.74 16.45 10.19
N ALA A 263 -8.69 15.78 9.71
CA ALA A 263 -7.47 15.53 10.47
C ALA A 263 -6.71 16.83 10.76
N TYR A 264 -6.56 17.73 9.77
CA TYR A 264 -5.93 19.04 9.96
C TYR A 264 -6.69 19.88 10.98
N LYS A 265 -7.99 20.09 10.76
CA LYS A 265 -8.82 20.92 11.66
C LYS A 265 -8.85 20.37 13.07
N ASN A 266 -9.00 19.05 13.21
CA ASN A 266 -9.02 18.42 14.52
C ASN A 266 -7.68 18.57 15.24
N SER A 267 -6.57 18.30 14.57
CA SER A 267 -5.23 18.42 15.18
C SER A 267 -4.91 19.87 15.54
N LEU A 268 -5.27 20.83 14.68
CA LEU A 268 -5.04 22.26 14.94
C LEU A 268 -5.88 22.76 16.13
N GLY A 269 -7.18 22.46 16.12
CA GLY A 269 -8.08 22.88 17.19
C GLY A 269 -7.71 22.25 18.54
N GLN A 270 -7.33 20.97 18.54
CA GLN A 270 -6.84 20.31 19.75
C GLN A 270 -5.57 20.97 20.29
N PHE A 271 -4.60 21.28 19.42
CA PHE A 271 -3.34 21.91 19.79
C PHE A 271 -3.57 23.30 20.38
N MET A 272 -4.36 24.13 19.69
CA MET A 272 -4.69 25.48 20.17
C MET A 272 -5.42 25.44 21.51
N LYS A 273 -6.42 24.56 21.66
CA LYS A 273 -7.16 24.43 22.92
C LYS A 273 -6.29 23.90 24.06
N ALA A 274 -5.42 22.93 23.78
CA ALA A 274 -4.52 22.34 24.78
C ALA A 274 -3.59 23.38 25.40
N ARG A 275 -3.07 24.29 24.57
CA ARG A 275 -2.16 25.37 24.99
C ARG A 275 -2.87 26.67 25.36
N GLY A 276 -4.16 26.81 25.07
CA GLY A 276 -4.91 28.05 25.26
C GLY A 276 -4.51 29.17 24.30
N LEU A 277 -4.15 28.83 23.07
CA LEU A 277 -3.77 29.79 22.05
C LEU A 277 -5.00 30.49 21.48
N THR A 278 -4.93 31.81 21.38
CA THR A 278 -5.95 32.64 20.71
C THR A 278 -5.66 32.86 19.22
N GLU A 279 -4.38 32.74 18.83
CA GLU A 279 -3.92 32.88 17.46
C GLU A 279 -3.20 31.64 16.95
N VAL A 280 -3.27 31.41 15.64
CA VAL A 280 -2.69 30.24 14.99
C VAL A 280 -1.18 30.43 14.83
N THR A 281 -0.39 29.67 15.59
CA THR A 281 1.07 29.67 15.48
C THR A 281 1.58 28.78 14.35
N GLN A 282 2.81 29.02 13.87
CA GLN A 282 3.43 28.17 12.85
C GLN A 282 3.65 26.74 13.37
N GLU A 283 4.03 26.58 14.63
CA GLU A 283 4.17 25.25 15.26
C GLU A 283 2.85 24.47 15.23
N ALA A 284 1.73 25.14 15.57
CA ALA A 284 0.40 24.52 15.55
C ALA A 284 0.01 24.10 14.12
N LYS A 285 0.30 24.94 13.11
CA LYS A 285 0.10 24.61 11.70
C LYS A 285 0.95 23.41 11.29
N ASP A 286 2.24 23.41 11.60
CA ASP A 286 3.15 22.33 11.20
C ASP A 286 2.77 21.00 11.86
N TYR A 287 2.36 21.03 13.13
CA TYR A 287 1.78 19.88 13.82
C TYR A 287 0.53 19.36 13.09
N ALA A 288 -0.43 20.25 12.81
CA ALA A 288 -1.67 19.89 12.15
C ALA A 288 -1.46 19.35 10.73
N LYS A 289 -0.55 19.95 9.96
CA LYS A 289 -0.13 19.47 8.62
C LYS A 289 0.44 18.07 8.72
N ARG A 290 1.41 17.83 9.62
CA ARG A 290 2.00 16.50 9.83
C ARG A 290 0.90 15.49 10.09
N ARG A 291 0.05 15.72 11.10
CA ARG A 291 -1.03 14.80 11.48
C ARG A 291 -2.03 14.54 10.35
N ALA A 292 -2.35 15.54 9.53
CA ALA A 292 -3.22 15.36 8.37
C ALA A 292 -2.62 14.46 7.28
N LEU A 293 -1.30 14.58 7.05
CA LEU A 293 -0.60 13.71 6.11
C LEU A 293 -0.52 12.27 6.62
N GLU A 294 -0.23 12.07 7.92
CA GLU A 294 -0.26 10.74 8.55
C GLU A 294 -1.64 10.07 8.44
N ALA A 295 -2.71 10.84 8.66
CA ALA A 295 -4.09 10.36 8.61
C ALA A 295 -4.52 9.85 7.23
N THR A 296 -3.83 10.31 6.18
CA THR A 296 -4.17 10.03 4.78
C THR A 296 -3.04 9.31 4.03
N PHE A 297 -2.01 8.84 4.73
CA PHE A 297 -0.86 8.13 4.16
C PHE A 297 -0.14 8.94 3.06
N LYS A 298 -0.06 10.26 3.23
CA LYS A 298 0.57 11.19 2.28
C LYS A 298 1.96 11.65 2.69
N GLU A 299 2.41 11.30 3.89
CA GLU A 299 3.71 11.72 4.41
C GLU A 299 4.87 11.11 3.60
N THR A 300 6.01 11.80 3.55
CA THR A 300 7.26 11.23 3.04
C THR A 300 8.04 10.72 4.24
N ASN A 301 8.19 9.40 4.35
CA ASN A 301 8.97 8.75 5.40
C ASN A 301 10.33 8.23 4.87
N GLU A 302 11.19 7.76 5.76
CA GLU A 302 12.53 7.29 5.42
C GLU A 302 12.49 6.08 4.46
N MET A 303 11.58 5.14 4.67
CA MET A 303 11.40 3.98 3.80
C MET A 303 11.02 4.39 2.38
N ALA A 304 10.03 5.29 2.23
CA ALA A 304 9.66 5.85 0.93
C ALA A 304 10.86 6.57 0.28
N THR A 305 11.62 7.34 1.07
CA THR A 305 12.83 8.05 0.61
C THR A 305 13.89 7.09 0.10
N ILE A 306 14.18 6.01 0.82
CA ILE A 306 15.14 4.98 0.41
C ILE A 306 14.68 4.33 -0.90
N ILE A 307 13.42 3.90 -0.98
CA ILE A 307 12.85 3.30 -2.20
C ILE A 307 12.99 4.27 -3.38
N ASN A 308 12.65 5.54 -3.18
CA ASN A 308 12.72 6.56 -4.24
C ASN A 308 14.15 6.82 -4.68
N ARG A 309 15.13 6.87 -3.76
CA ARG A 309 16.56 6.94 -4.11
C ARG A 309 17.00 5.73 -4.93
N LEU A 310 16.52 4.53 -4.60
CA LEU A 310 16.85 3.33 -5.35
C LEU A 310 16.22 3.31 -6.75
N LYS A 311 14.97 3.79 -6.89
CA LYS A 311 14.28 3.98 -8.17
C LYS A 311 15.00 4.94 -9.12
N GLN A 312 15.79 5.86 -8.58
CA GLN A 312 16.57 6.83 -9.36
C GLN A 312 17.88 6.25 -9.92
N LYS A 313 18.29 5.02 -9.54
CA LYS A 313 19.53 4.41 -10.04
C LYS A 313 19.36 3.87 -11.48
N PRO A 314 20.36 4.00 -12.37
CA PRO A 314 20.32 3.40 -13.70
C PRO A 314 20.14 1.88 -13.64
N VAL A 315 19.33 1.32 -14.55
CA VAL A 315 18.99 -0.12 -14.67
C VAL A 315 18.25 -0.69 -13.46
N VAL A 316 18.85 -0.68 -12.27
CA VAL A 316 18.27 -1.15 -11.00
C VAL A 316 16.99 -0.38 -10.65
N GLY A 317 16.94 0.91 -10.96
CA GLY A 317 15.76 1.74 -10.70
C GLY A 317 14.52 1.27 -11.46
N LYS A 318 14.67 0.75 -12.68
CA LYS A 318 13.56 0.20 -13.48
C LYS A 318 13.05 -1.12 -12.93
N ILE A 319 13.95 -1.94 -12.38
CA ILE A 319 13.60 -3.18 -11.67
C ILE A 319 12.75 -2.85 -10.44
N ILE A 320 13.19 -1.89 -9.64
CA ILE A 320 12.50 -1.47 -8.42
C ILE A 320 11.18 -0.77 -8.74
N GLU A 321 11.14 0.02 -9.81
CA GLU A 321 9.92 0.68 -10.29
C GLU A 321 8.87 -0.31 -10.81
N GLY A 322 9.29 -1.41 -11.43
CA GLY A 322 8.41 -2.52 -11.79
C GLY A 322 7.91 -3.27 -10.56
N ALA A 323 8.76 -3.52 -9.57
CA ALA A 323 8.36 -4.28 -8.38
C ALA A 323 7.56 -3.45 -7.36
N ILE A 324 7.83 -2.15 -7.26
CA ILE A 324 7.22 -1.23 -6.30
C ILE A 324 6.82 0.03 -7.05
N PRO A 325 5.70 0.02 -7.80
CA PRO A 325 5.27 1.19 -8.55
C PRO A 325 4.92 2.38 -7.62
N PHE A 326 4.42 2.10 -6.42
CA PHE A 326 4.01 3.13 -5.45
C PHE A 326 4.80 3.00 -4.15
N SER A 327 5.64 4.00 -3.83
CA SER A 327 6.49 3.98 -2.63
C SER A 327 5.80 4.56 -1.39
N LYS A 328 5.08 5.68 -1.53
CA LYS A 328 4.56 6.43 -0.36
C LYS A 328 3.44 5.70 0.37
N THR A 329 2.32 5.42 -0.29
CA THR A 329 1.13 4.84 0.37
C THR A 329 1.45 3.51 1.06
N PRO A 330 2.09 2.52 0.42
CA PRO A 330 2.41 1.26 1.10
C PRO A 330 3.40 1.44 2.25
N ALA A 331 4.45 2.26 2.09
CA ALA A 331 5.38 2.55 3.18
C ALA A 331 4.69 3.23 4.37
N ASN A 332 3.79 4.18 4.11
CA ASN A 332 3.03 4.86 5.16
C ASN A 332 2.06 3.91 5.86
N ILE A 333 1.35 3.04 5.12
CA ILE A 333 0.51 1.99 5.73
C ILE A 333 1.36 1.09 6.63
N THR A 334 2.54 0.65 6.19
CA THR A 334 3.47 -0.13 7.00
C THR A 334 3.90 0.63 8.26
N MET A 335 4.28 1.90 8.13
CA MET A 335 4.68 2.70 9.30
C MET A 335 3.52 2.89 10.28
N ARG A 336 2.28 3.10 9.81
CA ARG A 336 1.11 3.20 10.69
C ARG A 336 0.74 1.85 11.32
N ALA A 337 0.93 0.74 10.61
CA ALA A 337 0.76 -0.59 11.20
C ALA A 337 1.75 -0.82 12.34
N ILE A 338 2.99 -0.33 12.23
CA ILE A 338 3.98 -0.40 13.32
C ILE A 338 3.60 0.55 14.46
N ASP A 339 3.33 1.83 14.16
CA ASP A 339 2.98 2.85 15.15
C ASP A 339 1.75 2.44 15.98
N TYR A 340 0.75 1.83 15.35
CA TYR A 340 -0.48 1.34 16.00
C TYR A 340 -0.42 -0.17 16.21
N SER A 341 0.63 -0.62 16.89
CA SER A 341 0.78 -1.99 17.36
C SER A 341 1.63 -2.00 18.64
N PRO A 342 1.91 -3.16 19.25
CA PRO A 342 2.92 -3.24 20.31
C PRO A 342 4.30 -2.69 19.90
N GLY A 343 4.62 -2.68 18.60
CA GLY A 343 5.83 -2.02 18.08
C GLY A 343 5.87 -0.52 18.39
N GLY A 344 4.73 0.17 18.42
CA GLY A 344 4.62 1.56 18.83
C GLY A 344 4.98 1.81 20.30
N LEU A 345 4.71 0.83 21.18
CA LEU A 345 5.13 0.90 22.59
C LEU A 345 6.65 0.80 22.71
N LEU A 346 7.27 -0.12 21.99
CA LEU A 346 8.73 -0.25 21.93
C LEU A 346 9.37 1.02 21.39
N LYS A 347 8.77 1.62 20.35
CA LYS A 347 9.19 2.91 19.81
C LYS A 347 9.09 4.04 20.83
N ALA A 348 8.03 4.09 21.64
CA ALA A 348 7.89 5.08 22.69
C ALA A 348 9.00 4.95 23.76
N LEU A 349 9.34 3.72 24.18
CA LEU A 349 10.45 3.45 25.08
C LEU A 349 11.80 3.89 24.48
N TYR A 350 12.01 3.60 23.20
CA TYR A 350 13.19 4.03 22.47
C TYR A 350 13.29 5.56 22.37
N ASP A 351 12.18 6.23 22.05
CA ASP A 351 12.09 7.70 21.97
C ASP A 351 12.38 8.35 23.33
N ALA A 352 11.87 7.77 24.43
CA ALA A 352 12.20 8.20 25.78
C ALA A 352 13.70 8.06 26.08
N LYS A 353 14.30 6.91 25.73
CA LYS A 353 15.73 6.64 25.94
C LYS A 353 16.64 7.52 25.09
N THR A 354 16.23 7.87 23.87
CA THR A 354 17.01 8.70 22.94
C THR A 354 16.76 10.21 23.09
N GLY A 355 16.03 10.62 24.14
CA GLY A 355 15.84 12.03 24.46
C GLY A 355 14.92 12.78 23.49
N LYS A 356 13.99 12.09 22.82
CA LYS A 356 12.91 12.78 22.09
C LYS A 356 12.03 13.56 23.07
N THR A 357 11.31 14.55 22.56
CA THR A 357 10.45 15.39 23.41
C THR A 357 9.38 14.54 24.10
N ALA A 358 9.04 14.88 25.34
CA ALA A 358 8.03 14.14 26.11
C ALA A 358 6.68 14.05 25.37
N VAL A 359 6.30 15.11 24.66
CA VAL A 359 5.14 15.15 23.75
C VAL A 359 5.22 14.06 22.67
N LYS A 360 6.39 13.88 22.05
CA LYS A 360 6.58 12.87 21.00
C LYS A 360 6.52 11.46 21.57
N THR A 361 7.17 11.23 22.72
CA THR A 361 7.09 9.96 23.45
C THR A 361 5.65 9.61 23.83
N ILE A 362 4.88 10.57 24.36
CA ILE A 362 3.47 10.36 24.73
C ILE A 362 2.62 10.09 23.48
N GLU A 363 2.86 10.78 22.37
CA GLU A 363 2.16 10.51 21.10
C GLU A 363 2.39 9.08 20.62
N ASP A 364 3.64 8.60 20.60
CA ASP A 364 3.97 7.26 20.14
C ASP A 364 3.48 6.18 21.15
N LEU A 365 3.53 6.46 22.46
CA LEU A 365 2.91 5.62 23.49
C LEU A 365 1.41 5.48 23.26
N SER A 366 0.72 6.59 22.97
CA SER A 366 -0.74 6.61 22.77
C SER A 366 -1.16 5.83 21.51
N LYS A 367 -0.37 5.92 20.43
CA LYS A 367 -0.56 5.12 19.22
C LYS A 367 -0.35 3.62 19.52
N GLY A 368 0.73 3.28 20.23
CA GLY A 368 1.02 1.90 20.63
C GLY A 368 -0.06 1.28 21.53
N LEU A 369 -0.58 2.04 22.51
CA LEU A 369 -1.69 1.62 23.37
C LEU A 369 -2.98 1.39 22.57
N THR A 370 -3.28 2.29 21.62
CA THR A 370 -4.44 2.13 20.72
C THR A 370 -4.31 0.87 19.87
N GLY A 371 -3.13 0.62 19.29
CA GLY A 371 -2.84 -0.61 18.55
C GLY A 371 -2.96 -1.88 19.39
N THR A 372 -2.48 -1.83 20.63
CA THR A 372 -2.55 -2.95 21.57
C THR A 372 -4.00 -3.26 21.97
N ALA A 373 -4.87 -2.24 22.07
CA ALA A 373 -6.30 -2.47 22.27
C ALA A 373 -6.96 -3.19 21.07
N ILE A 374 -6.57 -2.86 19.84
CA ILE A 374 -7.04 -3.56 18.63
C ILE A 374 -6.53 -5.01 18.61
N MET A 375 -5.30 -5.24 19.04
CA MET A 375 -4.76 -6.58 19.22
C MET A 375 -5.57 -7.37 20.27
N ALA A 376 -5.89 -6.78 21.42
CA ALA A 376 -6.72 -7.43 22.43
C ALA A 376 -8.11 -7.80 21.88
N LEU A 377 -8.71 -6.94 21.04
CA LEU A 377 -9.93 -7.26 20.30
C LEU A 377 -9.75 -8.48 19.39
N GLY A 378 -8.62 -8.59 18.68
CA GLY A 378 -8.29 -9.76 17.86
C GLY A 378 -8.19 -11.06 18.67
N VAL A 379 -7.53 -11.01 19.83
CA VAL A 379 -7.46 -12.16 20.75
C VAL A 379 -8.85 -12.60 21.17
N TRP A 380 -9.71 -11.65 21.56
CA TRP A 380 -11.08 -11.95 21.98
C TRP A 380 -11.91 -12.55 20.83
N LEU A 381 -11.87 -11.95 19.64
CA LEU A 381 -12.60 -12.44 18.47
C LEU A 381 -12.15 -13.85 18.06
N SER A 382 -10.86 -14.14 18.16
CA SER A 382 -10.31 -15.48 17.91
C SER A 382 -10.82 -16.50 18.93
N LYS A 383 -10.78 -16.17 20.23
CA LYS A 383 -11.24 -17.06 21.31
C LYS A 383 -12.72 -17.43 21.20
N ILE A 384 -13.58 -16.50 20.74
CA ILE A 384 -15.00 -16.80 20.49
C ILE A 384 -15.26 -17.44 19.13
N GLY A 385 -14.21 -17.72 18.34
CA GLY A 385 -14.29 -18.34 17.02
C GLY A 385 -14.80 -17.43 15.89
N TRP A 386 -14.88 -16.12 16.14
CA TRP A 386 -15.40 -15.09 15.23
C TRP A 386 -14.31 -14.45 14.35
N ALA A 387 -13.05 -14.84 14.50
CA ALA A 387 -12.00 -14.41 13.60
C ALA A 387 -10.99 -15.53 13.36
N ARG A 388 -10.38 -15.50 12.18
CA ARG A 388 -9.34 -16.43 11.76
C ARG A 388 -8.29 -15.73 10.91
N VAL A 389 -7.02 -16.03 11.15
CA VAL A 389 -5.89 -15.53 10.35
C VAL A 389 -5.04 -16.66 9.80
N GLU A 390 -4.76 -17.66 10.63
CA GLU A 390 -3.90 -18.76 10.23
C GLU A 390 -4.54 -19.64 9.16
N ARG A 391 -3.76 -19.89 8.10
CA ARG A 391 -4.05 -20.96 7.14
C ARG A 391 -3.63 -22.30 7.74
N ASP A 392 -4.37 -23.34 7.41
CA ASP A 392 -3.95 -24.70 7.76
C ASP A 392 -2.65 -25.05 7.02
N ARG A 393 -1.76 -25.82 7.66
CA ARG A 393 -0.52 -26.29 7.03
C ARG A 393 -0.82 -27.20 5.84
N SER A 394 -1.92 -27.96 5.90
CA SER A 394 -2.42 -28.75 4.79
C SER A 394 -3.28 -27.88 3.87
N GLU A 395 -2.83 -27.66 2.63
CA GLU A 395 -3.61 -26.93 1.62
C GLU A 395 -4.99 -27.55 1.38
N LYS A 396 -5.12 -28.87 1.58
CA LYS A 396 -6.38 -29.61 1.44
C LYS A 396 -7.33 -29.32 2.59
N ALA A 397 -6.82 -29.28 3.82
CA ALA A 397 -7.61 -28.89 4.98
C ALA A 397 -8.04 -27.42 4.88
N GLU A 398 -7.15 -26.55 4.39
CA GLU A 398 -7.51 -25.17 4.06
C GLU A 398 -8.61 -25.08 2.99
N GLY A 399 -8.55 -25.92 1.96
CA GLY A 399 -9.61 -26.05 0.95
C GLY A 399 -10.95 -26.40 1.58
N LEU A 400 -11.00 -27.39 2.48
CA LEU A 400 -12.22 -27.74 3.20
C LEU A 400 -12.73 -26.59 4.09
N TYR A 401 -11.86 -25.84 4.76
CA TYR A 401 -12.27 -24.65 5.51
C TYR A 401 -12.92 -23.59 4.61
N GLN A 402 -12.39 -23.40 3.40
CA GLN A 402 -12.99 -22.51 2.41
C GLN A 402 -14.36 -23.00 1.98
N GLU A 403 -14.53 -24.31 1.74
CA GLU A 403 -15.85 -24.88 1.42
C GLU A 403 -16.86 -24.72 2.57
N MET A 404 -16.40 -24.77 3.83
CA MET A 404 -17.25 -24.50 5.00
C MET A 404 -17.62 -23.01 5.18
N GLY A 405 -17.13 -22.11 4.33
CA GLY A 405 -17.32 -20.67 4.49
C GLY A 405 -16.43 -20.03 5.56
N ARG A 406 -15.25 -20.60 5.84
CA ARG A 406 -14.29 -20.13 6.87
C ARG A 406 -12.96 -19.71 6.27
N GLN A 407 -12.92 -18.53 5.66
CA GLN A 407 -11.71 -17.98 5.06
C GLN A 407 -10.63 -17.60 6.09
N SER A 408 -9.36 -17.63 5.69
CA SER A 408 -8.28 -17.00 6.45
C SER A 408 -8.34 -15.46 6.31
N ASN A 409 -7.76 -14.73 7.27
CA ASN A 409 -7.82 -13.27 7.39
C ASN A 409 -9.26 -12.72 7.34
N SER A 410 -10.18 -13.36 8.06
CA SER A 410 -11.61 -13.05 7.99
C SER A 410 -12.27 -12.95 9.37
N ILE A 411 -13.36 -12.18 9.42
CA ILE A 411 -14.35 -12.24 10.48
C ILE A 411 -15.35 -13.32 10.11
N ILE A 412 -15.57 -14.26 11.03
CA ILE A 412 -16.45 -15.41 10.89
C ILE A 412 -17.75 -15.11 11.61
N THR A 413 -18.86 -15.37 10.93
CA THR A 413 -20.22 -15.21 11.44
C THR A 413 -21.03 -16.49 11.17
N PRO A 414 -22.21 -16.65 11.79
CA PRO A 414 -23.13 -17.76 11.46
C PRO A 414 -23.70 -17.74 10.03
N LYS A 415 -23.34 -16.74 9.20
CA LYS A 415 -23.74 -16.68 7.79
C LYS A 415 -22.58 -16.99 6.84
N GLY A 416 -21.35 -17.07 7.35
CA GLY A 416 -20.13 -17.17 6.56
C GLY A 416 -19.04 -16.23 7.05
N SER A 417 -18.04 -16.00 6.21
CA SER A 417 -16.87 -15.18 6.54
C SER A 417 -16.72 -13.96 5.63
N TYR A 418 -16.15 -12.88 6.16
CA TYR A 418 -15.77 -11.69 5.40
C TYR A 418 -14.31 -11.31 5.64
N THR A 419 -13.52 -11.15 4.58
CA THR A 419 -12.10 -10.82 4.72
C THR A 419 -11.89 -9.39 5.21
N PHE A 420 -10.90 -9.19 6.10
CA PHE A 420 -10.56 -7.89 6.67
C PHE A 420 -9.21 -7.34 6.19
N ASP A 421 -8.52 -8.02 5.26
CA ASP A 421 -7.20 -7.65 4.72
C ASP A 421 -7.13 -6.21 4.18
N TRP A 422 -8.25 -5.70 3.69
CA TRP A 422 -8.40 -4.36 3.13
C TRP A 422 -8.38 -3.25 4.18
N ALA A 423 -8.66 -3.56 5.46
CA ALA A 423 -8.84 -2.60 6.55
C ALA A 423 -7.49 -2.10 7.10
N GLN A 424 -6.55 -1.74 6.25
CA GLN A 424 -5.22 -1.28 6.66
C GLN A 424 -5.25 0.16 7.20
N PRO A 425 -4.45 0.50 8.23
CA PRO A 425 -3.49 -0.33 8.95
C PRO A 425 -4.12 -1.14 10.11
N PHE A 426 -5.41 -0.96 10.40
CA PHE A 426 -6.13 -1.63 11.50
C PHE A 426 -6.04 -3.16 11.46
N ALA A 427 -6.05 -3.74 10.25
CA ALA A 427 -5.98 -5.18 10.04
C ALA A 427 -4.71 -5.84 10.61
N VAL A 428 -3.58 -5.14 10.69
CA VAL A 428 -2.32 -5.72 11.19
C VAL A 428 -2.35 -6.02 12.69
N PRO A 429 -2.57 -5.04 13.59
CA PRO A 429 -2.67 -5.33 15.02
C PRO A 429 -3.83 -6.30 15.32
N LEU A 430 -4.94 -6.21 14.56
CA LEU A 430 -6.03 -7.18 14.68
C LEU A 430 -5.54 -8.60 14.36
N ALA A 431 -4.83 -8.77 13.25
CA ALA A 431 -4.33 -10.08 12.82
C ALA A 431 -3.34 -10.67 13.83
N ILE A 432 -2.43 -9.84 14.35
CA ILE A 432 -1.52 -10.23 15.45
C ILE A 432 -2.33 -10.79 16.63
N GLY A 433 -3.39 -10.08 17.03
CA GLY A 433 -4.27 -10.53 18.11
C GLY A 433 -4.95 -11.86 17.82
N VAL A 434 -5.49 -12.01 16.61
CA VAL A 434 -6.16 -13.25 16.19
C VAL A 434 -5.21 -14.44 16.22
N THR A 435 -3.99 -14.28 15.70
CA THR A 435 -2.93 -15.30 15.73
C THR A 435 -2.54 -15.68 17.15
N VAL A 436 -2.41 -14.70 18.06
CA VAL A 436 -2.16 -14.99 19.49
C VAL A 436 -3.29 -15.82 20.08
N GLY A 437 -4.56 -15.46 19.81
CA GLY A 437 -5.72 -16.24 20.26
C GLY A 437 -5.77 -17.66 19.67
N GLU A 438 -5.44 -17.82 18.39
CA GLU A 438 -5.39 -19.12 17.70
C GLU A 438 -4.28 -20.01 18.30
N THR A 439 -3.11 -19.42 18.57
CA THR A 439 -1.96 -20.10 19.17
C THR A 439 -2.26 -20.53 20.61
N MET A 440 -2.87 -19.66 21.41
CA MET A 440 -3.29 -19.99 22.79
C MET A 440 -4.29 -21.15 22.83
N SER A 441 -5.16 -21.28 21.83
CA SER A 441 -6.18 -22.33 21.78
C SER A 441 -5.64 -23.70 21.34
N LYS A 442 -4.41 -23.75 20.81
CA LYS A 442 -3.75 -24.96 20.29
C LYS A 442 -2.72 -25.56 21.27
N ARG A 443 -2.45 -24.89 22.40
CA ARG A 443 -1.43 -25.29 23.38
C ARG A 443 -2.08 -25.96 24.59
N GLU A 444 -1.34 -26.85 25.24
CA GLU A 444 -1.72 -27.46 26.51
C GLU A 444 -1.65 -26.45 27.68
N ASP A 445 -2.41 -26.69 28.75
CA ASP A 445 -2.51 -25.81 29.91
C ASP A 445 -1.13 -25.63 30.60
N GLY A 446 -0.63 -24.38 30.65
CA GLY A 446 0.60 -24.03 31.37
C GLY A 446 1.55 -23.04 30.67
N ASP A 447 1.35 -22.79 29.37
CA ASP A 447 2.22 -21.90 28.61
C ASP A 447 2.00 -20.41 28.93
N SER A 448 3.10 -19.69 29.14
CA SER A 448 3.05 -18.27 29.53
C SER A 448 2.49 -17.38 28.41
N LEU A 449 1.60 -16.45 28.77
CA LEU A 449 1.09 -15.38 27.89
C LEU A 449 2.21 -14.64 27.15
N THR A 450 3.39 -14.51 27.78
CA THR A 450 4.58 -13.88 27.20
C THR A 450 5.13 -14.62 25.99
N SER A 451 5.14 -15.96 25.99
CA SER A 451 5.58 -16.75 24.84
C SER A 451 4.63 -16.59 23.64
N ALA A 452 3.32 -16.65 23.89
CA ALA A 452 2.30 -16.44 22.86
C ALA A 452 2.36 -15.01 22.28
N LEU A 453 2.64 -14.01 23.14
CA LEU A 453 2.88 -12.63 22.69
C LEU A 453 4.13 -12.53 21.81
N ILE A 454 5.26 -13.13 22.19
CA ILE A 454 6.49 -13.11 21.40
C ILE A 454 6.26 -13.75 20.02
N GLU A 455 5.58 -14.90 19.95
CA GLU A 455 5.24 -15.53 18.68
C GLU A 455 4.25 -14.72 17.86
N GLY A 456 3.24 -14.11 18.49
CA GLY A 456 2.35 -13.15 17.84
C GLY A 456 3.10 -11.96 17.26
N LEU A 457 4.13 -11.47 17.95
CA LEU A 457 5.01 -10.41 17.44
C LEU A 457 5.87 -10.87 16.27
N TYR A 458 6.39 -12.10 16.30
CA TYR A 458 7.10 -12.68 15.15
C TYR A 458 6.18 -12.87 13.95
N ALA A 459 4.99 -13.44 14.15
CA ALA A 459 3.97 -13.60 13.11
C ALA A 459 3.47 -12.25 12.57
N GLY A 460 3.37 -11.23 13.44
CA GLY A 460 3.08 -9.85 13.06
C GLY A 460 4.18 -9.21 12.24
N GLY A 461 5.44 -9.43 12.65
CA GLY A 461 6.63 -9.06 11.90
C GLY A 461 6.63 -9.70 10.52
N ASP A 462 6.43 -11.02 10.44
CA ASP A 462 6.31 -11.76 9.19
C ASP A 462 5.14 -11.26 8.34
N THR A 463 3.99 -10.92 8.93
CA THR A 463 2.85 -10.33 8.21
C THR A 463 3.24 -9.02 7.53
N ILE A 464 3.95 -8.14 8.26
CA ILE A 464 4.48 -6.89 7.72
C ILE A 464 5.51 -7.18 6.60
N PHE A 465 6.48 -8.08 6.85
CA PHE A 465 7.50 -8.46 5.86
C PHE A 465 6.93 -9.16 4.62
N ASN A 466 5.83 -9.89 4.77
CA ASN A 466 5.14 -10.59 3.69
C ASN A 466 4.17 -9.68 2.93
N MET A 467 3.96 -8.42 3.35
CA MET A 467 3.26 -7.44 2.53
C MET A 467 3.96 -7.30 1.18
N THR A 468 3.17 -7.17 0.11
CA THR A 468 3.66 -7.19 -1.28
C THR A 468 4.86 -6.27 -1.52
N MET A 469 4.88 -5.07 -0.94
CA MET A 469 6.01 -4.14 -1.09
C MET A 469 7.31 -4.71 -0.49
N LEU A 470 7.29 -5.15 0.77
CA LEU A 470 8.49 -5.64 1.45
C LEU A 470 8.95 -6.99 0.91
N ARG A 471 8.01 -7.87 0.55
CA ARG A 471 8.33 -9.11 -0.16
C ARG A 471 9.02 -8.83 -1.49
N ASN A 472 8.53 -7.87 -2.27
CA ASN A 472 9.16 -7.49 -3.54
C ASN A 472 10.58 -6.90 -3.35
N ILE A 473 10.84 -6.17 -2.25
CA ILE A 473 12.21 -5.75 -1.88
C ILE A 473 13.08 -6.97 -1.56
N LYS A 474 12.58 -7.86 -0.70
CA LYS A 474 13.30 -9.09 -0.32
C LYS A 474 13.58 -9.98 -1.53
N ASP A 475 12.66 -10.07 -2.49
CA ASP A 475 12.84 -10.91 -3.68
C ASP A 475 13.91 -10.35 -4.62
N ILE A 476 14.04 -9.01 -4.70
CA ILE A 476 15.10 -8.33 -5.48
C ILE A 476 16.48 -8.49 -4.82
N PHE A 477 16.56 -8.33 -3.49
CA PHE A 477 17.84 -8.25 -2.77
C PHE A 477 18.23 -9.53 -2.03
N GLY A 478 17.34 -10.52 -1.94
CA GLY A 478 17.55 -11.78 -1.23
C GLY A 478 18.39 -12.79 -2.02
N SER A 479 19.25 -13.50 -1.30
CA SER A 479 20.25 -14.46 -1.82
C SER A 479 19.68 -15.76 -2.41
N GLY A 480 18.37 -15.96 -2.40
CA GLY A 480 17.72 -17.17 -2.90
C GLY A 480 17.18 -17.01 -4.32
N GLY A 481 17.88 -17.57 -5.31
CA GLY A 481 17.42 -17.71 -6.70
C GLY A 481 18.44 -17.22 -7.74
N SER A 482 18.51 -17.89 -8.91
CA SER A 482 19.36 -17.46 -10.03
C SER A 482 19.01 -16.01 -10.41
N PRO A 483 19.95 -15.06 -10.28
CA PRO A 483 19.75 -13.66 -10.65
C PRO A 483 19.24 -13.52 -12.09
N THR A 484 19.67 -14.42 -12.98
CA THR A 484 19.27 -14.46 -14.39
C THR A 484 17.78 -14.75 -14.59
N LYS A 485 17.18 -15.69 -13.83
CA LYS A 485 15.73 -15.98 -13.92
C LYS A 485 14.89 -14.81 -13.42
N LYS A 486 15.31 -14.20 -12.31
CA LYS A 486 14.63 -13.02 -11.74
C LYS A 486 14.68 -11.83 -12.69
N ILE A 487 15.78 -11.65 -13.44
CA ILE A 487 15.97 -10.59 -14.45
C ILE A 487 15.13 -10.84 -15.71
N LEU A 488 14.96 -12.10 -16.13
CA LEU A 488 14.19 -12.46 -17.33
C LEU A 488 12.67 -12.39 -17.16
N SER A 489 12.14 -12.45 -15.92
CA SER A 489 10.70 -12.27 -15.63
C SER A 489 10.26 -10.79 -15.49
N ILE A 490 11.20 -9.86 -15.33
CA ILE A 490 10.96 -8.42 -15.12
C ILE A 490 10.29 -7.73 -16.33
N PRO A 491 10.61 -8.06 -17.61
CA PRO A 491 9.92 -7.47 -18.76
C PRO A 491 8.42 -7.74 -18.74
N VAL A 492 7.99 -8.94 -18.30
CA VAL A 492 6.57 -9.34 -18.35
C VAL A 492 5.76 -8.65 -17.26
N SER A 493 6.25 -8.59 -16.01
CA SER A 493 5.54 -7.89 -14.92
C SER A 493 5.45 -6.38 -15.13
N TYR A 494 6.45 -5.78 -15.82
CA TYR A 494 6.42 -4.38 -16.22
C TYR A 494 5.34 -4.11 -17.30
N ILE A 495 5.13 -5.07 -18.21
CA ILE A 495 4.07 -5.03 -19.23
C ILE A 495 2.69 -5.33 -18.63
N GLU A 496 2.59 -6.28 -17.70
CA GLU A 496 1.35 -6.63 -17.00
C GLU A 496 0.70 -5.41 -16.35
N GLN A 497 1.51 -4.51 -15.79
CA GLN A 497 1.03 -3.27 -15.17
C GLN A 497 0.45 -2.26 -16.17
N ALA A 498 0.69 -2.43 -17.47
CA ALA A 498 0.06 -1.62 -18.52
C ALA A 498 -1.36 -2.11 -18.85
N ILE A 499 -1.78 -3.26 -18.31
CA ILE A 499 -3.15 -3.77 -18.41
C ILE A 499 -4.00 -3.05 -17.36
N PRO A 500 -5.06 -2.32 -17.76
CA PRO A 500 -5.91 -1.63 -16.81
C PRO A 500 -6.47 -2.57 -15.73
N ALA A 501 -6.31 -2.21 -14.46
CA ALA A 501 -6.75 -3.05 -13.34
C ALA A 501 -8.27 -3.32 -13.38
N ILE A 502 -9.05 -2.39 -13.95
CA ILE A 502 -10.49 -2.55 -14.19
C ILE A 502 -10.81 -3.72 -15.14
N PHE A 503 -9.90 -4.08 -16.05
CA PHE A 503 -10.08 -5.22 -16.96
C PHE A 503 -10.18 -6.53 -16.17
N GLY A 504 -9.40 -6.68 -15.10
CA GLY A 504 -9.49 -7.85 -14.24
C GLY A 504 -10.82 -7.93 -13.49
N GLN A 505 -11.46 -6.80 -13.17
CA GLN A 505 -12.81 -6.80 -12.57
C GLN A 505 -13.89 -7.08 -13.61
N ALA A 506 -13.78 -6.49 -14.80
CA ALA A 506 -14.67 -6.75 -15.91
C ALA A 506 -14.60 -8.22 -16.37
N ALA A 507 -13.40 -8.79 -16.48
CA ALA A 507 -13.20 -10.21 -16.80
C ALA A 507 -13.93 -11.10 -15.81
N ARG A 508 -13.75 -10.89 -14.50
CA ARG A 508 -14.44 -11.64 -13.44
C ARG A 508 -15.96 -11.42 -13.37
N THR A 509 -16.45 -10.32 -13.95
CA THR A 509 -17.89 -10.05 -14.05
C THR A 509 -18.52 -10.74 -15.26
N ILE A 510 -17.80 -10.79 -16.39
CA ILE A 510 -18.22 -11.42 -17.65
C ILE A 510 -18.07 -12.95 -17.60
N ASP A 511 -17.08 -13.42 -16.85
CA ASP A 511 -16.73 -14.82 -16.63
C ASP A 511 -16.85 -15.11 -15.13
N PRO A 512 -18.02 -15.58 -14.65
CA PRO A 512 -18.27 -15.80 -13.23
C PRO A 512 -17.45 -16.98 -12.68
N VAL A 513 -16.95 -17.86 -13.56
CA VAL A 513 -16.10 -18.98 -13.17
C VAL A 513 -14.69 -18.49 -12.96
N ARG A 514 -14.10 -18.82 -11.81
CA ARG A 514 -12.69 -18.56 -11.55
C ARG A 514 -11.84 -19.41 -12.47
N ARG A 515 -10.85 -18.78 -13.09
CA ARG A 515 -9.95 -19.41 -14.05
C ARG A 515 -8.61 -19.76 -13.40
N SER A 516 -8.13 -20.96 -13.69
CA SER A 516 -6.81 -21.43 -13.32
C SER A 516 -5.76 -20.83 -14.25
N THR A 517 -4.66 -20.35 -13.67
CA THR A 517 -3.50 -19.88 -14.45
C THR A 517 -2.37 -20.90 -14.44
N TYR A 518 -2.61 -22.10 -13.91
CA TYR A 518 -1.60 -23.16 -13.86
C TYR A 518 -1.18 -23.55 -15.28
N ASP A 519 0.12 -23.66 -15.47
CA ASP A 519 0.76 -24.29 -16.62
C ASP A 519 2.11 -24.83 -16.11
N PRO A 520 2.53 -26.04 -16.48
CA PRO A 520 3.85 -26.55 -16.13
C PRO A 520 4.99 -25.70 -16.69
N ASP A 521 4.77 -24.96 -17.78
CA ASP A 521 5.72 -23.97 -18.31
C ASP A 521 5.56 -22.61 -17.59
N PRO A 522 6.61 -22.11 -16.90
CA PRO A 522 6.54 -20.85 -16.17
C PRO A 522 6.17 -19.63 -17.03
N MET A 523 6.58 -19.60 -18.31
CA MET A 523 6.29 -18.48 -19.20
C MET A 523 4.82 -18.47 -19.64
N ARG A 524 4.27 -19.64 -19.99
CA ARG A 524 2.83 -19.79 -20.27
C ARG A 524 1.99 -19.52 -19.03
N GLN A 525 2.41 -19.96 -17.85
CA GLN A 525 1.73 -19.65 -16.59
C GLN A 525 1.63 -18.14 -16.36
N GLU A 526 2.72 -17.39 -16.60
CA GLU A 526 2.70 -15.93 -16.49
C GLU A 526 1.77 -15.28 -17.53
N TRP A 527 1.77 -15.79 -18.76
CA TRP A 527 0.84 -15.33 -19.79
C TRP A 527 -0.62 -15.65 -19.45
N ASN A 528 -0.88 -16.80 -18.82
CA ASN A 528 -2.20 -17.17 -18.33
C ASN A 528 -2.65 -16.23 -17.20
N ARG A 529 -1.74 -15.73 -16.34
CA ARG A 529 -2.07 -14.67 -15.37
C ARG A 529 -2.52 -13.39 -16.05
N ILE A 530 -1.83 -12.98 -17.11
CA ILE A 530 -2.24 -11.84 -17.94
C ILE A 530 -3.61 -12.09 -18.58
N LYS A 531 -3.80 -13.22 -19.28
CA LYS A 531 -5.08 -13.59 -19.92
C LYS A 531 -6.24 -13.60 -18.92
N SER A 532 -6.02 -14.08 -17.69
CA SER A 532 -7.05 -14.14 -16.65
C SER A 532 -7.63 -12.78 -16.28
N ARG A 533 -6.91 -11.68 -16.57
CA ARG A 533 -7.34 -10.31 -16.29
C ARG A 533 -7.86 -9.56 -17.52
N VAL A 534 -7.92 -10.22 -18.67
CA VAL A 534 -8.41 -9.61 -19.91
C VAL A 534 -9.82 -10.13 -20.18
N PRO A 535 -10.84 -9.24 -20.29
CA PRO A 535 -12.20 -9.63 -20.63
C PRO A 535 -12.26 -10.55 -21.85
N PHE A 536 -13.12 -11.57 -21.78
CA PHE A 536 -13.30 -12.63 -22.79
C PHE A 536 -12.11 -13.56 -22.99
N ALA A 537 -10.87 -13.07 -22.97
CA ALA A 537 -9.68 -13.90 -23.06
C ALA A 537 -9.54 -14.86 -21.86
N SER A 538 -10.02 -14.45 -20.68
CA SER A 538 -10.06 -15.31 -19.48
C SER A 538 -10.79 -16.63 -19.72
N LYS A 539 -11.83 -16.64 -20.58
CA LYS A 539 -12.65 -17.84 -20.86
C LYS A 539 -11.91 -18.94 -21.59
N SER A 540 -10.74 -18.64 -22.16
CA SER A 540 -9.87 -19.64 -22.80
C SER A 540 -9.04 -20.45 -21.81
N LEU A 541 -9.07 -20.09 -20.52
CA LEU A 541 -8.35 -20.79 -19.47
C LEU A 541 -9.24 -21.86 -18.82
N GLU A 542 -8.60 -22.90 -18.33
CA GLU A 542 -9.29 -23.93 -17.55
C GLU A 542 -9.92 -23.35 -16.28
N PRO A 543 -11.07 -23.86 -15.83
CA PRO A 543 -11.68 -23.45 -14.57
C PRO A 543 -10.80 -23.85 -13.37
N TYR A 544 -10.82 -23.01 -12.35
CA TYR A 544 -10.28 -23.32 -11.04
C TYR A 544 -11.32 -24.14 -10.28
N LEU A 545 -10.91 -25.30 -9.79
CA LEU A 545 -11.79 -26.23 -9.09
C LEU A 545 -11.59 -26.14 -7.58
N ASN A 546 -12.67 -26.32 -6.83
CA ASN A 546 -12.60 -26.51 -5.39
C ASN A 546 -12.11 -27.92 -5.03
N ILE A 547 -12.02 -28.21 -3.73
CA ILE A 547 -11.53 -29.51 -3.23
C ILE A 547 -12.44 -30.70 -3.65
N TRP A 548 -13.65 -30.41 -4.09
CA TRP A 548 -14.64 -31.36 -4.60
C TRP A 548 -14.74 -31.40 -6.12
N GLY A 549 -13.83 -30.73 -6.84
CA GLY A 549 -13.80 -30.76 -8.30
C GLY A 549 -14.89 -29.92 -8.96
N GLU A 550 -15.56 -29.05 -8.20
CA GLU A 550 -16.57 -28.13 -8.68
C GLU A 550 -15.96 -26.79 -9.09
N GLU A 551 -16.51 -26.17 -10.13
CA GLU A 551 -16.03 -24.88 -10.61
C GLU A 551 -16.28 -23.78 -9.58
N GLN A 552 -15.20 -23.12 -9.14
CA GLN A 552 -15.33 -22.07 -8.15
C GLN A 552 -15.91 -20.81 -8.78
N GLN A 553 -17.10 -20.42 -8.32
CA GLN A 553 -17.72 -19.16 -8.73
C GLN A 553 -17.05 -17.96 -8.07
N GLN A 554 -17.10 -16.82 -8.74
CA GLN A 554 -16.66 -15.54 -8.23
C GLN A 554 -17.83 -14.59 -8.00
N GLY A 555 -17.64 -13.67 -7.06
CA GLY A 555 -18.62 -12.63 -6.76
C GLY A 555 -18.99 -11.79 -7.98
N GLY A 556 -20.24 -11.34 -8.02
CA GLY A 556 -20.77 -10.46 -9.06
C GLY A 556 -20.22 -9.03 -9.01
N ALA A 557 -20.80 -8.13 -9.82
CA ALA A 557 -20.30 -6.77 -9.99
C ALA A 557 -20.11 -5.99 -8.66
N VAL A 558 -21.03 -6.14 -7.70
CA VAL A 558 -20.91 -5.49 -6.39
C VAL A 558 -19.65 -5.94 -5.66
N GLU A 559 -19.34 -7.23 -5.68
CA GLU A 559 -18.15 -7.77 -5.01
C GLU A 559 -16.85 -7.39 -5.75
N GLN A 560 -16.89 -7.28 -7.08
CA GLN A 560 -15.70 -6.94 -7.87
C GLN A 560 -15.34 -5.45 -7.81
N PHE A 561 -16.33 -4.56 -7.80
CA PHE A 561 -16.14 -3.11 -7.93
C PHE A 561 -16.32 -2.32 -6.63
N ILE A 562 -17.19 -2.79 -5.73
CA ILE A 562 -17.59 -2.03 -4.53
C ILE A 562 -17.03 -2.66 -3.26
N SER A 563 -17.14 -3.99 -3.10
CA SER A 563 -16.70 -4.64 -1.86
C SER A 563 -15.18 -4.55 -1.69
N PRO A 564 -14.67 -3.99 -0.57
CA PRO A 564 -13.24 -3.94 -0.31
C PRO A 564 -12.67 -5.31 0.07
N GLY A 565 -13.44 -6.17 0.73
CA GLY A 565 -13.12 -7.57 1.06
C GLY A 565 -13.88 -8.57 0.20
N TYR A 566 -13.75 -9.85 0.53
CA TYR A 566 -14.47 -10.96 -0.11
C TYR A 566 -15.40 -11.63 0.88
N TRP A 567 -16.58 -12.02 0.42
CA TRP A 567 -17.56 -12.76 1.22
C TRP A 567 -17.49 -14.24 0.83
N ASN A 568 -17.65 -15.12 1.81
CA ASN A 568 -17.84 -16.54 1.57
C ASN A 568 -18.94 -17.07 2.49
N SER A 569 -20.04 -17.51 1.88
CA SER A 569 -21.22 -17.98 2.62
C SER A 569 -20.92 -19.29 3.36
N GLN A 570 -21.58 -19.49 4.50
CA GLN A 570 -21.50 -20.76 5.20
C GLN A 570 -22.12 -21.88 4.37
N SER A 571 -21.41 -23.02 4.29
CA SER A 571 -21.92 -24.24 3.67
C SER A 571 -22.33 -25.26 4.74
N GLY A 572 -23.46 -25.93 4.49
CA GLY A 572 -23.96 -27.05 5.29
C GLY A 572 -23.54 -28.43 4.75
N ASP A 573 -22.61 -28.50 3.80
CA ASP A 573 -22.25 -29.75 3.14
C ASP A 573 -21.82 -30.84 4.14
N ARG A 574 -22.54 -31.96 4.14
CA ARG A 574 -22.38 -33.04 5.13
C ARG A 574 -21.02 -33.72 4.99
N VAL A 575 -20.54 -33.90 3.76
CA VAL A 575 -19.26 -34.57 3.47
C VAL A 575 -18.11 -33.73 4.00
N THR A 576 -18.07 -32.44 3.63
CA THR A 576 -17.06 -31.48 4.09
C THR A 576 -17.01 -31.40 5.60
N ASN A 577 -18.18 -31.25 6.25
CA ASN A 577 -18.26 -31.12 7.70
C ASN A 577 -17.76 -32.38 8.42
N GLU A 578 -18.15 -33.57 7.95
CA GLU A 578 -17.74 -34.82 8.59
C GLU A 578 -16.25 -35.11 8.39
N ILE A 579 -15.69 -34.87 7.20
CA ILE A 579 -14.27 -35.07 6.94
C ILE A 579 -13.43 -34.11 7.78
N MET A 580 -13.83 -32.84 7.88
CA MET A 580 -13.15 -31.88 8.75
C MET A 580 -13.24 -32.29 10.22
N ARG A 581 -14.38 -32.85 10.66
CA ARG A 581 -14.56 -33.35 12.03
C ARG A 581 -13.61 -34.52 12.33
N VAL A 582 -13.60 -35.53 11.47
CA VAL A 582 -12.71 -36.70 11.62
C VAL A 582 -11.24 -36.28 11.53
N HIS A 583 -10.90 -35.38 10.61
CA HIS A 583 -9.53 -34.85 10.47
C HIS A 583 -9.05 -34.18 11.76
N LYS A 584 -9.90 -33.35 12.39
CA LYS A 584 -9.59 -32.71 13.68
C LYS A 584 -9.46 -33.69 14.84
N ALA A 585 -10.32 -34.72 14.86
CA ALA A 585 -10.31 -35.72 15.93
C ALA A 585 -9.07 -36.64 15.86
N THR A 586 -8.63 -36.97 14.64
CA THR A 586 -7.59 -37.98 14.41
C THR A 586 -6.21 -37.41 14.04
N GLY A 587 -6.16 -36.17 13.57
CA GLY A 587 -4.96 -35.57 12.97
C GLY A 587 -4.53 -36.20 11.64
N ASP A 588 -5.33 -37.11 11.07
CA ASP A 588 -4.94 -37.90 9.91
C ASP A 588 -5.11 -37.10 8.61
N ASN A 589 -4.00 -36.73 7.98
CA ASN A 589 -3.98 -36.02 6.70
C ASN A 589 -4.30 -36.90 5.49
N SER A 590 -4.23 -38.23 5.64
CA SER A 590 -4.45 -39.16 4.52
C SER A 590 -5.91 -39.27 4.10
N ILE A 591 -6.85 -38.86 4.98
CA ILE A 591 -8.29 -38.83 4.69
C ILE A 591 -8.69 -37.62 3.83
N LEU A 592 -7.79 -36.65 3.66
CA LEU A 592 -8.07 -35.43 2.90
C LEU A 592 -8.04 -35.72 1.39
N PRO A 593 -8.95 -35.13 0.59
CA PRO A 593 -8.99 -35.33 -0.85
C PRO A 593 -7.62 -35.15 -1.51
N LYS A 594 -7.21 -36.12 -2.35
CA LYS A 594 -5.91 -36.08 -3.03
C LYS A 594 -6.00 -35.18 -4.26
N ILE A 595 -5.08 -34.23 -4.36
CA ILE A 595 -4.83 -33.37 -5.53
C ILE A 595 -3.46 -33.74 -6.10
N ALA A 596 -3.33 -33.77 -7.43
CA ALA A 596 -2.09 -34.12 -8.11
C ALA A 596 -1.78 -33.10 -9.21
N PHE A 597 -0.55 -32.59 -9.16
CA PHE A 597 0.05 -31.76 -10.23
C PHE A 597 1.08 -32.54 -11.04
N ASN A 598 1.61 -33.62 -10.46
CA ASN A 598 2.64 -34.45 -11.06
C ASN A 598 2.32 -35.93 -10.84
N PHE A 599 2.72 -36.78 -11.78
CA PHE A 599 2.72 -38.23 -11.63
C PHE A 599 4.11 -38.81 -11.78
N GLN A 600 4.37 -39.92 -11.09
CA GLN A 600 5.52 -40.78 -11.38
C GLN A 600 5.14 -41.73 -12.52
N LEU A 601 5.83 -41.61 -13.65
CA LEU A 601 5.66 -42.41 -14.85
C LEU A 601 7.04 -42.93 -15.28
N ASP A 602 7.18 -44.26 -15.36
CA ASP A 602 8.41 -44.91 -15.85
C ASP A 602 9.69 -44.40 -15.17
N GLY A 603 9.62 -44.16 -13.85
CA GLY A 603 10.73 -43.66 -13.02
C GLY A 603 10.99 -42.15 -13.13
N LYS A 604 10.18 -41.39 -13.88
CA LYS A 604 10.29 -39.93 -14.03
C LYS A 604 9.06 -39.22 -13.49
N THR A 605 9.29 -38.07 -12.87
CA THR A 605 8.22 -37.15 -12.46
C THR A 605 7.78 -36.33 -13.65
N VAL A 606 6.49 -36.43 -13.98
CA VAL A 606 5.86 -35.75 -15.11
C VAL A 606 4.82 -34.77 -14.58
N SER A 607 4.94 -33.50 -14.95
CA SER A 607 3.95 -32.47 -14.64
C SER A 607 2.77 -32.56 -15.60
N LEU A 608 1.55 -32.48 -15.06
CA LEU A 608 0.34 -32.51 -15.86
C LEU A 608 0.15 -31.18 -16.61
N PRO A 609 -0.24 -31.23 -17.90
CA PRO A 609 -0.82 -30.09 -18.60
C PRO A 609 -2.11 -29.59 -17.91
N SER A 610 -2.51 -28.34 -18.17
CA SER A 610 -3.60 -27.67 -17.45
C SER A 610 -4.97 -28.34 -17.60
N ASP A 611 -5.27 -28.85 -18.80
CA ASP A 611 -6.49 -29.60 -19.13
C ASP A 611 -6.56 -30.93 -18.35
N LEU A 612 -5.52 -31.76 -18.43
CA LEU A 612 -5.44 -33.04 -17.72
C LEU A 612 -5.42 -32.87 -16.19
N MET A 613 -4.79 -31.80 -15.71
CA MET A 613 -4.83 -31.43 -14.29
C MET A 613 -6.25 -31.10 -13.85
N THR A 614 -6.98 -30.33 -14.66
CA THR A 614 -8.36 -29.93 -14.38
C THR A 614 -9.30 -31.13 -14.42
N GLU A 615 -9.15 -31.99 -15.42
CA GLU A 615 -9.92 -33.23 -15.55
C GLU A 615 -9.67 -34.17 -14.36
N PHE A 616 -8.41 -34.41 -14.00
CA PHE A 616 -8.05 -35.19 -12.83
C PHE A 616 -8.73 -34.66 -11.57
N GLN A 617 -8.66 -33.35 -11.32
CA GLN A 617 -9.23 -32.74 -10.12
C GLN A 617 -10.76 -32.80 -10.10
N ARG A 618 -11.39 -32.63 -11.26
CA ARG A 618 -12.85 -32.73 -11.43
C ARG A 618 -13.34 -34.14 -11.10
N GLU A 619 -12.78 -35.15 -11.77
CA GLU A 619 -13.19 -36.55 -11.59
C GLU A 619 -12.89 -37.01 -10.16
N MET A 620 -11.70 -36.70 -9.65
CA MET A 620 -11.28 -37.06 -8.29
C MET A 620 -12.17 -36.45 -7.22
N GLY A 621 -12.47 -35.15 -7.33
CA GLY A 621 -13.26 -34.42 -6.35
C GLY A 621 -14.71 -34.90 -6.32
N GLN A 622 -15.35 -35.01 -7.49
CA GLN A 622 -16.75 -35.42 -7.60
C GLN A 622 -16.96 -36.86 -7.13
N ARG A 623 -16.04 -37.75 -7.50
CA ARG A 623 -16.11 -39.15 -7.10
C ARG A 623 -15.89 -39.32 -5.60
N ASN A 624 -14.93 -38.59 -5.02
CA ASN A 624 -14.76 -38.56 -3.57
C ASN A 624 -16.01 -38.05 -2.87
N HIS A 625 -16.58 -36.94 -3.31
CA HIS A 625 -17.76 -36.37 -2.66
C HIS A 625 -18.92 -37.38 -2.64
N SER A 626 -19.25 -37.96 -3.79
CA SER A 626 -20.33 -38.96 -3.93
C SER A 626 -20.09 -40.22 -3.08
N ASP A 627 -18.91 -40.83 -3.18
CA ASP A 627 -18.62 -42.08 -2.48
C ASP A 627 -18.52 -41.90 -0.96
N LEU A 628 -17.98 -40.75 -0.52
CA LEU A 628 -17.94 -40.41 0.91
C LEU A 628 -19.32 -40.08 1.45
N LEU A 629 -20.18 -39.43 0.67
CA LEU A 629 -21.58 -39.22 1.06
C LEU A 629 -22.31 -40.55 1.30
N ALA A 630 -22.13 -41.51 0.39
CA ALA A 630 -22.68 -42.86 0.55
C ALA A 630 -22.09 -43.59 1.76
N LEU A 631 -20.78 -43.50 1.97
CA LEU A 631 -20.09 -44.09 3.12
C LEU A 631 -20.63 -43.53 4.44
N ILE A 632 -20.73 -42.20 4.57
CA ILE A 632 -21.22 -41.50 5.77
C ILE A 632 -22.67 -41.91 6.08
N GLY A 633 -23.47 -42.17 5.06
CA GLY A 633 -24.83 -42.69 5.20
C GLY A 633 -24.92 -44.15 5.68
N SER A 634 -23.83 -44.92 5.65
CA SER A 634 -23.86 -46.35 5.95
C SER A 634 -23.91 -46.66 7.45
N SER A 635 -24.59 -47.74 7.84
CA SER A 635 -24.61 -48.19 9.24
C SER A 635 -23.22 -48.54 9.77
N ARG A 636 -22.33 -49.04 8.90
CA ARG A 636 -20.94 -49.36 9.27
C ARG A 636 -20.19 -48.11 9.72
N TYR A 637 -20.34 -47.01 9.00
CA TYR A 637 -19.69 -45.74 9.34
C TYR A 637 -20.30 -45.09 10.59
N GLN A 638 -21.63 -45.10 10.71
CA GLN A 638 -22.32 -44.49 11.85
C GLN A 638 -21.97 -45.17 13.18
N LYS A 639 -21.79 -46.49 13.18
CA LYS A 639 -21.40 -47.28 14.36
C LYS A 639 -19.90 -47.25 14.68
N ALA A 640 -19.07 -46.74 13.77
CA ALA A 640 -17.62 -46.69 13.94
C ALA A 640 -17.18 -45.53 14.85
N ASP A 641 -16.06 -45.71 15.55
CA ASP A 641 -15.34 -44.63 16.23
C ASP A 641 -14.55 -43.76 15.25
N ASP A 642 -13.97 -42.65 15.72
CA ASP A 642 -13.32 -41.67 14.84
C ASP A 642 -12.08 -42.22 14.13
N GLU A 643 -11.29 -43.08 14.77
CA GLU A 643 -10.15 -43.74 14.11
C GLU A 643 -10.61 -44.69 13.00
N SER A 644 -11.65 -45.47 13.26
CA SER A 644 -12.23 -46.40 12.29
C SER A 644 -12.91 -45.65 11.14
N ARG A 645 -13.60 -44.54 11.43
CA ARG A 645 -14.13 -43.62 10.40
C ARG A 645 -13.01 -43.07 9.53
N GLY A 646 -11.88 -42.67 10.12
CA GLY A 646 -10.69 -42.22 9.39
C GLY A 646 -10.16 -43.28 8.43
N LYS A 647 -10.03 -44.52 8.88
CA LYS A 647 -9.62 -45.65 8.02
C LYS A 647 -10.59 -45.89 6.85
N LEU A 648 -11.90 -45.87 7.11
CA LEU A 648 -12.92 -46.04 6.07
C LEU A 648 -12.88 -44.91 5.02
N ILE A 649 -12.72 -43.66 5.46
CA ILE A 649 -12.58 -42.51 4.53
C ILE A 649 -11.32 -42.68 3.69
N ARG A 650 -10.20 -43.03 4.32
CA ARG A 650 -8.91 -43.25 3.64
C ARG A 650 -9.08 -44.28 2.52
N GLU A 651 -9.66 -45.44 2.80
CA GLU A 651 -9.88 -46.48 1.79
C GLU A 651 -10.61 -45.97 0.54
N VAL A 652 -11.67 -45.17 0.72
CA VAL A 652 -12.41 -44.57 -0.39
C VAL A 652 -11.54 -43.58 -1.17
N VAL A 653 -10.87 -42.65 -0.46
CA VAL A 653 -10.02 -41.63 -1.08
C VAL A 653 -8.85 -42.25 -1.86
N GLU A 654 -8.24 -43.31 -1.34
CA GLU A 654 -7.13 -43.99 -2.00
C GLU A 654 -7.55 -44.81 -3.20
N LYS A 655 -8.67 -45.54 -3.09
CA LYS A 655 -9.26 -46.26 -4.21
C LYS A 655 -9.57 -45.31 -5.35
N ASN A 656 -10.28 -44.21 -5.06
CA ASN A 656 -10.66 -43.22 -6.07
C ASN A 656 -9.43 -42.59 -6.72
N TYR A 657 -8.40 -42.27 -5.94
CA TYR A 657 -7.15 -41.72 -6.48
C TYR A 657 -6.47 -42.66 -7.47
N ASN A 658 -6.35 -43.94 -7.13
CA ASN A 658 -5.67 -44.91 -7.98
C ASN A 658 -6.41 -45.15 -9.30
N ASP A 659 -7.74 -45.22 -9.23
CA ASP A 659 -8.60 -45.39 -10.40
C ASP A 659 -8.51 -44.18 -11.35
N VAL A 660 -8.71 -42.96 -10.83
CA VAL A 660 -8.68 -41.73 -11.65
C VAL A 660 -7.28 -41.51 -12.22
N LYS A 661 -6.22 -41.72 -11.41
CA LYS A 661 -4.84 -41.62 -11.88
C LYS A 661 -4.57 -42.56 -13.05
N LYS A 662 -5.08 -43.80 -13.02
CA LYS A 662 -4.91 -44.77 -14.11
C LYS A 662 -5.53 -44.27 -15.41
N ASN A 663 -6.69 -43.64 -15.35
CA ASN A 663 -7.38 -43.06 -16.52
C ASN A 663 -6.57 -41.90 -17.11
N ILE A 664 -6.16 -40.92 -16.30
CA ILE A 664 -5.40 -39.76 -16.77
C ILE A 664 -4.03 -40.14 -17.33
N ILE A 665 -3.36 -41.14 -16.76
CA ILE A 665 -2.09 -41.65 -17.31
C ILE A 665 -2.28 -42.24 -18.71
N LYS A 666 -3.39 -42.94 -18.94
CA LYS A 666 -3.70 -43.52 -20.27
C LYS A 666 -3.86 -42.40 -21.30
N GLU A 667 -4.58 -41.35 -20.95
CA GLU A 667 -4.80 -40.20 -21.82
C GLU A 667 -3.53 -39.40 -22.09
N TYR A 668 -2.73 -39.13 -21.04
CA TYR A 668 -1.43 -38.48 -21.18
C TYR A 668 -0.53 -39.20 -22.19
N LYS A 669 -0.48 -40.54 -22.14
CA LYS A 669 0.30 -41.35 -23.09
C LYS A 669 -0.23 -41.26 -24.53
N LEU A 670 -1.55 -41.14 -24.72
CA LEU A 670 -2.17 -40.96 -26.04
C LEU A 670 -1.81 -39.60 -26.64
N ILE A 671 -1.88 -38.53 -25.85
CA ILE A 671 -1.50 -37.17 -26.28
C ILE A 671 -0.03 -37.15 -26.72
N GLN A 672 0.88 -37.71 -25.92
CA GLN A 672 2.28 -37.78 -26.30
C GLN A 672 2.49 -38.56 -27.60
N ALA A 673 1.83 -39.71 -27.77
CA ALA A 673 1.95 -40.51 -28.99
C ALA A 673 1.44 -39.77 -30.24
N SER A 674 0.46 -38.89 -30.10
CA SER A 674 -0.06 -38.05 -31.21
C SER A 674 0.88 -36.91 -31.57
N ALA A 675 1.53 -36.29 -30.58
CA ALA A 675 2.49 -35.20 -30.79
C ALA A 675 3.80 -35.66 -31.45
N PHE A 676 4.15 -36.95 -31.34
CA PHE A 676 5.30 -37.55 -32.06
C PHE A 676 5.00 -37.90 -33.53
N LYS A 677 3.72 -37.86 -33.95
CA LYS A 677 3.30 -38.17 -35.33
C LYS A 677 3.04 -36.93 -36.20
N GLN A 678 3.04 -35.74 -35.60
CA GLN A 678 3.04 -34.44 -36.28
C GLN A 678 4.47 -33.89 -36.32
#